data_AF-A0A2E0L9K2-F1
#
_entry.id   AF-A0A2E0L9K2-F1
#
_cell.length_a   1.000
_cell.length_b   1.000
_cell.length_c   1.000
_cell.angle_alpha   90.00
_cell.angle_beta   90.00
_cell.angle_gamma   90.00
#
_symmetry.space_group_name_H-M   'P 1'
#
loop_
_entity.id
_entity.type
_entity.pdbx_description
1 polymer ?
#
loop_
_entity_poly.entity_id
_entity_poly.type
_entity_poly.pdbx_seq_one_letter_code
_entity_poly.pdbx_strand_id
1 'polypeptide(L)'
;MPEPVTLHVNGQTHQLNIEPDTPLLYALRNDLGLKGPKFGCGLEQCHSCNVLVDDAAVPSCQLPVSQVAGLQITTLEGLGTADALHPLQEAFIEEQAAQCGFCTAGMIIAAQGLLNRTRYPSDDDIREALAKNLCRCGTYDRVRRAIKLRIGRPEWDPTYAMRQMPETAPIEPTELPGSLRKTPDLDAWVRINDDDTITIFSGKAELGQGIKTAVMQIAADELDVAPARIRVVTADTDLSPDEGTTAGSMSVETSGSALRYAAAEARQILLAMAFEHLEAQTPATQLTVDDGTITDPASGRQVTYWGLMGGQRFGHTISGRARPKSPQAYKLVGQPEKRIDLLNKVTGAASYVHDLSLPGMLHARVVRPPGYHAQLVSLDATAASQLPGVVDVVHNGRFVAVIARREEQAVAAMHNLRAHAMWKPGPGLPAEQSIYDTLLNQPTESVLIADGVPVDDPVPPVQIPPDAAQTLTATYHRPYTMHASLGPSAAAALWEGDHLTVWSHTQGAFSLRAALAHALAVDEAQIRVIHVEGAGCYGHNGADDVALDAALTARAVPGQPVLLKWMREDEHAWEPYGSAMVMNMQASLNADGTVCDWNHDVWSYTHSIRPRGGAEGSTLLAGAHLAPPVPTPPTRLMMGPESGGHRNARPKYAFQRQRVVKHFASQSPLRVSALRSLGAHANVFAIESFMDELAHAAGADPVAFRLKHLQDERAIAVIEAAAEQAGWAAQPRPAGNGAGRGIAFAQYKNRQCYAAVVVDVEVDRTSGQIQLKRAVIAADAGQVVNPDGLSNQLEGGLVQAASWALLEQVTFDADRITSRDWDTYPILRFTGAPVIETVILNRPDQPFLGSGEATQNPTPAAIANAVYDAVGVRLREIPFTPDRVLAALNL
;
A
#
# COMPACT_ATOMS: atom_id res chain seq x y z
N MET A 1 -33.83 -10.18 32.04
CA MET A 1 -33.20 -10.30 30.72
C MET A 1 -33.93 -9.32 29.81
N PRO A 2 -33.23 -8.53 28.99
CA PRO A 2 -33.87 -7.69 27.98
C PRO A 2 -34.79 -8.53 27.09
N GLU A 3 -35.85 -7.93 26.54
CA GLU A 3 -36.61 -8.59 25.48
C GLU A 3 -35.70 -8.80 24.25
N PRO A 4 -35.75 -9.97 23.59
CA PRO A 4 -34.92 -10.22 22.41
C PRO A 4 -35.22 -9.21 21.30
N VAL A 5 -34.17 -8.63 20.72
CA VAL A 5 -34.29 -7.74 19.56
C VAL A 5 -34.53 -8.60 18.32
N THR A 6 -35.57 -8.27 17.55
CA THR A 6 -35.89 -8.96 16.28
C THR A 6 -35.35 -8.15 15.09
N LEU A 7 -34.47 -8.76 14.29
CA LEU A 7 -33.88 -8.16 13.09
C LEU A 7 -34.24 -8.98 11.85
N HIS A 8 -34.54 -8.31 10.73
CA HIS A 8 -34.70 -8.96 9.43
C HIS A 8 -33.46 -8.70 8.58
N VAL A 9 -32.59 -9.72 8.43
CA VAL A 9 -31.29 -9.59 7.77
C VAL A 9 -31.21 -10.59 6.62
N ASN A 10 -30.88 -10.11 5.42
CA ASN A 10 -30.71 -10.92 4.21
C ASN A 10 -31.90 -11.86 3.94
N GLY A 11 -33.13 -11.36 4.17
CA GLY A 11 -34.37 -12.11 4.00
C GLY A 11 -34.70 -13.11 5.13
N GLN A 12 -33.90 -13.17 6.19
CA GLN A 12 -34.13 -14.03 7.36
C GLN A 12 -34.47 -13.21 8.60
N THR A 13 -35.28 -13.79 9.50
CA THR A 13 -35.62 -13.15 10.78
C THR A 13 -34.79 -13.76 11.90
N HIS A 14 -34.10 -12.93 12.67
CA HIS A 14 -33.24 -13.32 13.78
C HIS A 14 -33.75 -12.69 15.08
N GLN A 15 -33.81 -13.50 16.15
CA GLN A 15 -34.06 -13.01 17.51
C GLN A 15 -32.75 -13.06 18.28
N LEU A 16 -32.25 -11.88 18.68
CA LEU A 16 -30.96 -11.72 19.31
C LEU A 16 -31.10 -11.24 20.76
N ASN A 17 -30.37 -11.88 21.67
CA ASN A 17 -30.31 -11.49 23.08
C ASN A 17 -29.20 -10.45 23.28
N ILE A 18 -29.45 -9.24 22.77
CA ILE A 18 -28.53 -8.10 22.80
C ILE A 18 -29.25 -6.86 23.32
N GLU A 19 -28.50 -5.87 23.82
CA GLU A 19 -29.10 -4.62 24.29
C GLU A 19 -29.63 -3.78 23.11
N PRO A 20 -30.77 -3.07 23.25
CA PRO A 20 -31.37 -2.28 22.16
C PRO A 20 -30.48 -1.15 21.61
N ASP A 21 -29.49 -0.70 22.38
CA ASP A 21 -28.51 0.31 22.00
C ASP A 21 -27.23 -0.27 21.38
N THR A 22 -27.11 -1.61 21.28
CA THR A 22 -25.98 -2.27 20.60
C THR A 22 -25.87 -1.77 19.16
N PRO A 23 -24.71 -1.29 18.70
CA PRO A 23 -24.54 -0.91 17.31
C PRO A 23 -24.73 -2.10 16.36
N LEU A 24 -25.47 -1.88 15.27
CA LEU A 24 -25.85 -2.90 14.28
C LEU A 24 -24.63 -3.66 13.73
N LEU A 25 -23.50 -2.97 13.55
CA LEU A 25 -22.24 -3.60 13.11
C LEU A 25 -21.87 -4.82 13.97
N TYR A 26 -21.99 -4.72 15.29
CA TYR A 26 -21.60 -5.79 16.19
C TYR A 26 -22.62 -6.92 16.20
N ALA A 27 -23.92 -6.62 16.12
CA ALA A 27 -24.96 -7.63 15.96
C ALA A 27 -24.73 -8.47 14.68
N LEU A 28 -24.45 -7.82 13.56
CA LEU A 28 -24.17 -8.49 12.28
C LEU A 28 -22.89 -9.34 12.35
N ARG A 29 -21.81 -8.82 12.93
CA ARG A 29 -20.50 -9.49 12.93
C ARG A 29 -20.36 -10.57 14.01
N ASN A 30 -20.86 -10.33 15.21
CA ASN A 30 -20.63 -11.20 16.38
C ASN A 30 -21.73 -12.25 16.51
N ASP A 31 -23.00 -11.87 16.32
CA ASP A 31 -24.12 -12.78 16.51
C ASP A 31 -24.51 -13.50 15.20
N LEU A 32 -24.43 -12.84 14.05
CA LEU A 32 -24.80 -13.43 12.75
C LEU A 32 -23.60 -13.90 11.91
N GLY A 33 -22.37 -13.56 12.31
CA GLY A 33 -21.16 -13.95 11.58
C GLY A 33 -20.96 -13.25 10.22
N LEU A 34 -21.76 -12.24 9.89
CA LEU A 34 -21.71 -11.49 8.64
C LEU A 34 -20.56 -10.48 8.69
N LYS A 35 -19.51 -10.71 7.89
CA LYS A 35 -18.27 -9.93 7.90
C LYS A 35 -18.20 -8.87 6.82
N GLY A 36 -19.20 -8.75 5.94
CA GLY A 36 -19.30 -7.75 4.89
C GLY A 36 -19.10 -6.32 5.43
N PRO A 37 -19.92 -5.87 6.41
CA PRO A 37 -19.71 -4.60 7.10
C PRO A 37 -18.39 -4.60 7.86
N LYS A 38 -17.48 -3.68 7.53
CA LYS A 38 -16.14 -3.60 8.13
C LYS A 38 -16.05 -2.54 9.22
N PHE A 39 -15.39 -2.86 10.33
CA PHE A 39 -14.96 -1.86 11.32
C PHE A 39 -13.77 -1.06 10.76
N GLY A 40 -14.03 0.10 10.14
CA GLY A 40 -12.99 0.98 9.56
C GLY A 40 -12.62 2.19 10.42
N CYS A 41 -13.61 2.88 10.98
CA CYS A 41 -13.36 3.98 11.92
C CYS A 41 -14.14 3.87 13.23
N GLY A 42 -15.33 3.25 13.21
CA GLY A 42 -16.25 3.28 14.35
C GLY A 42 -16.89 4.67 14.57
N LEU A 43 -16.76 5.60 13.63
CA LEU A 43 -17.20 7.00 13.73
C LEU A 43 -18.15 7.40 12.59
N GLU A 44 -18.62 6.45 11.79
CA GLU A 44 -19.42 6.65 10.57
C GLU A 44 -18.74 7.46 9.45
N GLN A 45 -17.54 8.01 9.65
CA GLN A 45 -16.86 8.87 8.66
C GLN A 45 -16.33 8.16 7.40
N CYS A 46 -15.99 6.87 7.49
CA CYS A 46 -15.36 6.13 6.38
C CYS A 46 -16.33 5.30 5.52
N HIS A 47 -17.52 5.00 6.05
CA HIS A 47 -18.57 4.21 5.40
C HIS A 47 -18.18 2.79 4.94
N SER A 48 -17.08 2.21 5.43
CA SER A 48 -16.73 0.78 5.19
C SER A 48 -17.72 -0.21 5.82
N CYS A 49 -18.53 0.26 6.76
CA CYS A 49 -19.53 -0.51 7.50
C CYS A 49 -20.95 -0.40 6.91
N ASN A 50 -21.11 0.18 5.72
CA ASN A 50 -22.44 0.38 5.16
C ASN A 50 -23.20 -0.95 5.01
N VAL A 51 -24.50 -0.90 5.28
CA VAL A 51 -25.52 -1.89 4.94
C VAL A 51 -26.68 -1.19 4.24
N LEU A 52 -27.56 -1.93 3.58
CA LEU A 52 -28.86 -1.38 3.17
C LEU A 52 -29.85 -1.55 4.31
N VAL A 53 -30.58 -0.50 4.64
CA VAL A 53 -31.79 -0.53 5.49
C VAL A 53 -32.93 0.01 4.65
N ASP A 54 -33.95 -0.81 4.40
CA ASP A 54 -35.04 -0.53 3.46
C ASP A 54 -34.52 0.10 2.15
N ASP A 55 -33.58 -0.61 1.52
CA ASP A 55 -32.94 -0.25 0.24
C ASP A 55 -32.04 1.01 0.26
N ALA A 56 -31.89 1.70 1.39
CA ALA A 56 -31.00 2.85 1.55
C ALA A 56 -29.68 2.46 2.24
N ALA A 57 -28.55 2.91 1.67
CA ALA A 57 -27.23 2.67 2.26
C ALA A 57 -27.01 3.53 3.52
N VAL A 58 -26.75 2.89 4.65
CA VAL A 58 -26.49 3.55 5.95
C VAL A 58 -25.30 2.93 6.67
N PRO A 59 -24.48 3.70 7.40
CA PRO A 59 -23.40 3.15 8.21
C PRO A 59 -23.96 2.38 9.40
N SER A 60 -23.40 1.20 9.70
CA SER A 60 -23.87 0.34 10.79
C SER A 60 -23.10 0.50 12.11
N CYS A 61 -21.97 1.23 12.11
CA CYS A 61 -21.04 1.20 13.24
C CYS A 61 -21.47 1.98 14.48
N GLN A 62 -22.43 2.91 14.35
CA GLN A 62 -23.06 3.61 15.48
C GLN A 62 -24.60 3.49 15.46
N LEU A 63 -25.19 2.93 14.39
CA LEU A 63 -26.63 2.74 14.26
C LEU A 63 -27.16 1.70 15.28
N PRO A 64 -27.97 2.08 16.28
CA PRO A 64 -28.49 1.14 17.26
C PRO A 64 -29.46 0.14 16.64
N VAL A 65 -29.42 -1.11 17.08
CA VAL A 65 -30.34 -2.16 16.58
C VAL A 65 -31.82 -1.83 16.83
N SER A 66 -32.14 -1.08 17.88
CA SER A 66 -33.52 -0.63 18.15
C SER A 66 -34.11 0.29 17.08
N GLN A 67 -33.27 1.02 16.34
CA GLN A 67 -33.73 1.93 15.27
C GLN A 67 -34.03 1.20 13.97
N VAL A 68 -33.57 -0.04 13.83
CA VAL A 68 -33.76 -0.86 12.63
C VAL A 68 -34.58 -2.13 12.91
N ALA A 69 -35.11 -2.26 14.12
CA ALA A 69 -36.01 -3.35 14.47
C ALA A 69 -37.26 -3.31 13.58
N GLY A 70 -37.55 -4.41 12.90
CA GLY A 70 -38.66 -4.50 11.95
C GLY A 70 -38.39 -3.98 10.53
N LEU A 71 -37.23 -3.37 10.26
CA LEU A 71 -36.82 -2.94 8.92
C LEU A 71 -36.06 -4.07 8.19
N GLN A 72 -35.98 -4.00 6.86
CA GLN A 72 -35.20 -4.94 6.07
C GLN A 72 -33.74 -4.50 6.00
N ILE A 73 -32.83 -5.38 6.41
CA ILE A 73 -31.39 -5.15 6.37
C ILE A 73 -30.76 -6.08 5.33
N THR A 74 -30.00 -5.52 4.39
CA THR A 74 -29.22 -6.30 3.42
C THR A 74 -27.74 -5.96 3.55
N THR A 75 -26.94 -6.97 3.88
CA THR A 75 -25.47 -6.88 3.92
C THR A 75 -24.88 -7.25 2.56
N LEU A 76 -23.54 -7.21 2.44
CA LEU A 76 -22.86 -7.61 1.20
C LEU A 76 -23.16 -9.07 0.83
N GLU A 77 -23.15 -9.95 1.83
CA GLU A 77 -23.50 -11.37 1.72
C GLU A 77 -24.95 -11.58 1.25
N GLY A 78 -25.84 -10.64 1.57
CA GLY A 78 -27.24 -10.66 1.15
C GLY A 78 -27.46 -10.26 -0.31
N LEU A 79 -26.50 -9.57 -0.94
CA LEU A 79 -26.57 -9.26 -2.37
C LEU A 79 -26.29 -10.50 -3.22
N GLY A 80 -25.29 -11.28 -2.84
CA GLY A 80 -24.85 -12.47 -3.57
C GLY A 80 -23.71 -13.20 -2.86
N THR A 81 -23.49 -14.44 -3.30
CA THR A 81 -22.55 -15.39 -2.70
C THR A 81 -21.45 -15.78 -3.69
N ALA A 82 -20.46 -16.55 -3.25
CA ALA A 82 -19.40 -17.04 -4.13
C ALA A 82 -19.93 -17.90 -5.29
N ASP A 83 -21.03 -18.65 -5.07
CA ASP A 83 -21.63 -19.54 -6.09
C ASP A 83 -22.64 -18.81 -7.00
N ALA A 84 -23.15 -17.66 -6.55
CA ALA A 84 -24.14 -16.86 -7.25
C ALA A 84 -23.93 -15.39 -6.92
N LEU A 85 -23.04 -14.76 -7.68
CA LEU A 85 -22.70 -13.36 -7.49
C LEU A 85 -23.85 -12.45 -7.93
N HIS A 86 -24.03 -11.36 -7.19
CA HIS A 86 -24.83 -10.25 -7.69
C HIS A 86 -24.11 -9.62 -8.88
N PRO A 87 -24.81 -9.14 -9.93
CA PRO A 87 -24.12 -8.55 -11.08
C PRO A 87 -23.25 -7.32 -10.75
N LEU A 88 -23.50 -6.66 -9.61
CA LEU A 88 -22.63 -5.57 -9.12
C LEU A 88 -21.34 -6.12 -8.52
N GLN A 89 -21.38 -7.26 -7.83
CA GLN A 89 -20.18 -7.95 -7.32
C GLN A 89 -19.35 -8.46 -8.49
N GLU A 90 -19.98 -9.03 -9.53
CA GLU A 90 -19.32 -9.41 -10.78
C GLU A 90 -18.62 -8.22 -11.44
N ALA A 91 -19.34 -7.10 -11.61
CA ALA A 91 -18.75 -5.91 -12.22
C ALA A 91 -17.54 -5.36 -11.46
N PHE A 92 -17.53 -5.47 -10.12
CA PHE A 92 -16.36 -5.09 -9.32
C PHE A 92 -15.18 -6.03 -9.52
N ILE A 93 -15.42 -7.32 -9.77
CA ILE A 93 -14.37 -8.26 -10.17
C ILE A 93 -13.89 -7.91 -11.57
N GLU A 94 -14.77 -7.68 -12.55
CA GLU A 94 -14.35 -7.42 -13.94
C GLU A 94 -13.52 -6.15 -14.07
N GLU A 95 -13.90 -5.08 -13.38
CA GLU A 95 -13.15 -3.82 -13.37
C GLU A 95 -11.95 -3.83 -12.43
N GLN A 96 -11.74 -4.94 -11.70
CA GLN A 96 -10.73 -5.08 -10.65
C GLN A 96 -10.81 -3.88 -9.68
N ALA A 97 -12.03 -3.51 -9.29
CA ALA A 97 -12.37 -2.30 -8.53
C ALA A 97 -12.05 -2.43 -7.03
N ALA A 98 -10.89 -2.99 -6.73
CA ALA A 98 -10.34 -3.15 -5.40
C ALA A 98 -8.81 -3.33 -5.46
N GLN A 99 -8.12 -2.83 -4.42
CA GLN A 99 -6.74 -3.19 -4.12
C GLN A 99 -6.69 -4.00 -2.82
N CYS A 100 -6.53 -3.36 -1.66
CA CYS A 100 -6.66 -4.05 -0.38
C CYS A 100 -8.08 -4.59 -0.22
N GLY A 101 -9.09 -3.83 -0.66
CA GLY A 101 -10.49 -4.20 -0.73
C GLY A 101 -11.30 -3.94 0.55
N PHE A 102 -10.68 -3.34 1.58
CA PHE A 102 -11.34 -3.15 2.87
C PHE A 102 -12.54 -2.19 2.79
N CYS A 103 -12.49 -1.17 1.92
CA CYS A 103 -13.62 -0.28 1.62
C CYS A 103 -14.68 -0.89 0.71
N THR A 104 -14.31 -1.91 -0.07
CA THR A 104 -15.09 -2.37 -1.22
C THR A 104 -16.49 -2.79 -0.83
N ALA A 105 -16.63 -3.45 0.32
CA ALA A 105 -17.94 -3.81 0.87
C ALA A 105 -18.88 -2.61 1.02
N GLY A 106 -18.42 -1.55 1.69
CA GLY A 106 -19.22 -0.35 1.90
C GLY A 106 -19.51 0.41 0.60
N MET A 107 -18.62 0.32 -0.40
CA MET A 107 -18.79 0.93 -1.72
C MET A 107 -19.81 0.18 -2.58
N ILE A 108 -19.78 -1.17 -2.58
CA ILE A 108 -20.78 -1.99 -3.29
C ILE A 108 -22.17 -1.72 -2.71
N ILE A 109 -22.30 -1.64 -1.38
CA ILE A 109 -23.57 -1.31 -0.73
C ILE A 109 -24.04 0.11 -1.07
N ALA A 110 -23.15 1.10 -1.03
CA ALA A 110 -23.49 2.47 -1.41
C ALA A 110 -23.95 2.56 -2.88
N ALA A 111 -23.23 1.88 -3.76
CA ALA A 111 -23.58 1.75 -5.18
C ALA A 111 -24.94 1.06 -5.37
N GLN A 112 -25.22 -0.03 -4.66
CA GLN A 112 -26.53 -0.69 -4.73
C GLN A 112 -27.64 0.24 -4.23
N GLY A 113 -27.42 0.95 -3.12
CA GLY A 113 -28.37 1.94 -2.62
C GLY A 113 -28.66 3.06 -3.63
N LEU A 114 -27.66 3.48 -4.43
CA LEU A 114 -27.87 4.39 -5.56
C LEU A 114 -28.71 3.73 -6.66
N LEU A 115 -28.38 2.50 -7.05
CA LEU A 115 -29.06 1.80 -8.15
C LEU A 115 -30.52 1.42 -7.82
N ASN A 116 -30.86 1.29 -6.53
CA ASN A 116 -32.23 1.09 -6.07
C ASN A 116 -33.14 2.31 -6.37
N ARG A 117 -32.58 3.53 -6.38
CA ARG A 117 -33.32 4.78 -6.62
C ARG A 117 -33.10 5.37 -8.01
N THR A 118 -31.95 5.10 -8.62
CA THR A 118 -31.54 5.67 -9.90
C THR A 118 -31.05 4.56 -10.82
N ARG A 119 -31.86 4.22 -11.83
CA ARG A 119 -31.56 3.12 -12.77
C ARG A 119 -30.33 3.38 -13.67
N TYR A 120 -30.12 4.63 -14.08
CA TYR A 120 -29.04 5.02 -14.99
C TYR A 120 -28.30 6.26 -14.46
N PRO A 121 -27.49 6.13 -13.39
CA PRO A 121 -26.82 7.28 -12.79
C PRO A 121 -25.76 7.89 -13.73
N SER A 122 -25.69 9.22 -13.72
CA SER A 122 -24.57 9.98 -14.28
C SER A 122 -23.30 9.81 -13.44
N ASP A 123 -22.17 10.31 -13.93
CA ASP A 123 -20.92 10.28 -13.17
C ASP A 123 -21.01 11.12 -11.90
N ASP A 124 -21.72 12.24 -11.96
CA ASP A 124 -21.93 13.12 -10.81
C ASP A 124 -22.87 12.48 -9.80
N ASP A 125 -23.92 11.76 -10.25
CA ASP A 125 -24.76 10.96 -9.34
C ASP A 125 -23.95 9.90 -8.58
N ILE A 126 -23.01 9.23 -9.28
CA ILE A 126 -22.12 8.23 -8.66
C ILE A 126 -21.18 8.90 -7.66
N ARG A 127 -20.51 10.00 -8.05
CA ARG A 127 -19.57 10.72 -7.20
C ARG A 127 -20.23 11.24 -5.93
N GLU A 128 -21.43 11.81 -6.05
CA GLU A 128 -22.19 12.34 -4.92
C GLU A 128 -22.68 11.21 -4.01
N ALA A 129 -23.26 10.14 -4.58
CA ALA A 129 -23.77 9.02 -3.78
C ALA A 129 -22.68 8.29 -3.00
N LEU A 130 -21.44 8.27 -3.49
CA LEU A 130 -20.30 7.63 -2.84
C LEU A 130 -19.35 8.65 -2.17
N ALA A 131 -19.70 9.94 -2.10
CA ALA A 131 -18.81 11.00 -1.58
C ALA A 131 -18.29 10.73 -0.16
N LYS A 132 -19.09 10.04 0.67
CA LYS A 132 -18.70 9.69 2.04
C LYS A 132 -17.87 8.40 2.13
N ASN A 133 -17.85 7.56 1.11
CA ASN A 133 -17.03 6.36 1.08
C ASN A 133 -15.56 6.69 0.82
N LEU A 134 -14.69 6.25 1.74
CA LEU A 134 -13.26 6.47 1.65
C LEU A 134 -12.54 5.25 1.06
N CYS A 135 -11.54 5.48 0.19
CA CYS A 135 -10.60 4.47 -0.30
C CYS A 135 -9.16 4.99 -0.19
N ARG A 136 -8.35 4.38 0.69
CA ARG A 136 -6.93 4.74 0.80
C ARG A 136 -6.07 4.22 -0.36
N CYS A 137 -6.51 3.14 -1.01
CA CYS A 137 -5.87 2.60 -2.22
C CYS A 137 -6.20 3.40 -3.48
N GLY A 138 -7.19 4.29 -3.45
CA GLY A 138 -7.52 5.18 -4.57
C GLY A 138 -8.27 4.54 -5.74
N THR A 139 -9.10 3.50 -5.53
CA THR A 139 -9.81 2.80 -6.63
C THR A 139 -11.09 3.50 -7.11
N TYR A 140 -11.21 4.82 -6.89
CA TYR A 140 -12.46 5.57 -7.11
C TYR A 140 -12.97 5.48 -8.55
N ASP A 141 -12.11 5.69 -9.55
CA ASP A 141 -12.52 5.63 -10.95
C ASP A 141 -12.91 4.21 -11.38
N ARG A 142 -12.20 3.18 -10.90
CA ARG A 142 -12.57 1.78 -11.14
C ARG A 142 -13.94 1.42 -10.56
N VAL A 143 -14.27 1.92 -9.37
CA VAL A 143 -15.61 1.73 -8.77
C VAL A 143 -16.68 2.40 -9.62
N ARG A 144 -16.44 3.62 -10.11
CA ARG A 144 -17.35 4.31 -11.03
C ARG A 144 -17.59 3.47 -12.29
N ARG A 145 -16.54 2.94 -12.91
CA ARG A 145 -16.66 2.04 -14.07
C ARG A 145 -17.42 0.76 -13.77
N ALA A 146 -17.21 0.13 -12.60
CA ALA A 146 -17.95 -1.06 -12.20
C ALA A 146 -19.46 -0.80 -12.11
N ILE A 147 -19.86 0.37 -11.60
CA ILE A 147 -21.27 0.79 -11.57
C ILE A 147 -21.81 1.00 -12.99
N LYS A 148 -21.01 1.57 -13.90
CA LYS A 148 -21.37 1.75 -15.32
C LYS A 148 -21.50 0.43 -16.07
N LEU A 149 -20.58 -0.51 -15.85
CA LEU A 149 -20.63 -1.86 -16.37
C LEU A 149 -21.91 -2.57 -15.91
N ARG A 150 -22.21 -2.49 -14.60
CA ARG A 150 -23.43 -3.07 -14.00
C ARG A 150 -24.72 -2.63 -14.69
N ILE A 151 -24.83 -1.38 -15.14
CA ILE A 151 -26.03 -0.84 -15.78
C ILE A 151 -26.04 -1.03 -17.31
N GLY A 152 -25.09 -1.79 -17.87
CA GLY A 152 -24.97 -2.05 -19.30
C GLY A 152 -24.52 -0.82 -20.10
N ARG A 153 -23.76 0.08 -19.47
CA ARG A 153 -23.15 1.26 -20.12
C ARG A 153 -21.65 1.32 -19.82
N PRO A 154 -20.89 0.23 -20.10
CA PRO A 154 -19.45 0.24 -19.86
C PRO A 154 -18.80 1.39 -20.63
N GLU A 155 -17.77 1.95 -20.03
CA GLU A 155 -16.87 2.86 -20.74
C GLU A 155 -15.80 2.03 -21.46
N TRP A 156 -14.66 2.60 -21.84
CA TRP A 156 -13.59 1.87 -22.53
C TRP A 156 -13.21 0.55 -21.84
N ASP A 157 -12.81 -0.44 -22.63
CA ASP A 157 -12.29 -1.73 -22.16
C ASP A 157 -11.23 -2.19 -23.19
N PRO A 158 -9.97 -2.47 -22.81
CA PRO A 158 -9.39 -2.46 -21.45
C PRO A 158 -9.19 -1.08 -20.83
N THR A 159 -9.00 -1.10 -19.51
CA THR A 159 -8.82 0.06 -18.61
C THR A 159 -7.49 0.80 -18.79
N TYR A 160 -6.68 0.34 -19.73
CA TYR A 160 -5.36 0.85 -20.10
C TYR A 160 -5.07 0.51 -21.57
N ALA A 161 -4.20 1.29 -22.22
CA ALA A 161 -3.64 0.95 -23.52
C ALA A 161 -2.30 0.21 -23.33
N MET A 162 -2.12 -0.94 -23.97
CA MET A 162 -0.85 -1.67 -23.93
C MET A 162 -0.09 -1.46 -25.25
N ARG A 163 1.11 -0.89 -25.17
CA ARG A 163 2.03 -0.71 -26.30
C ARG A 163 3.15 -1.75 -26.18
N GLN A 164 3.28 -2.61 -27.17
CA GLN A 164 4.42 -3.53 -27.25
C GLN A 164 5.62 -2.76 -27.78
N MET A 165 6.69 -2.75 -26.99
CA MET A 165 7.94 -2.13 -27.42
C MET A 165 8.76 -3.11 -28.28
N PRO A 166 9.62 -2.62 -29.18
CA PRO A 166 10.49 -3.47 -29.97
C PRO A 166 11.30 -4.43 -29.08
N GLU A 167 11.42 -5.69 -29.54
CA GLU A 167 12.21 -6.70 -28.87
C GLU A 167 13.67 -6.24 -28.75
N THR A 168 14.29 -6.59 -27.63
CA THR A 168 15.70 -6.31 -27.35
C THR A 168 16.37 -7.60 -26.93
N ALA A 169 17.70 -7.69 -27.02
CA ALA A 169 18.40 -8.87 -26.55
C ALA A 169 18.05 -9.17 -25.07
N PRO A 170 17.61 -10.40 -24.74
CA PRO A 170 17.30 -10.77 -23.37
C PRO A 170 18.49 -10.54 -22.45
N ILE A 171 18.22 -10.03 -21.25
CA ILE A 171 19.25 -9.87 -20.22
C ILE A 171 19.32 -11.17 -19.41
N GLU A 172 20.32 -12.00 -19.72
CA GLU A 172 20.60 -13.22 -18.95
C GLU A 172 21.23 -12.87 -17.60
N PRO A 173 20.69 -13.37 -16.47
CA PRO A 173 21.26 -13.08 -15.16
C PRO A 173 22.60 -13.81 -14.99
N THR A 174 23.59 -13.12 -14.42
CA THR A 174 24.93 -13.67 -14.13
C THR A 174 24.98 -14.51 -12.85
N GLU A 175 23.95 -14.42 -12.02
CA GLU A 175 23.77 -15.14 -10.75
C GLU A 175 22.32 -15.63 -10.64
N LEU A 176 22.02 -16.44 -9.61
CA LEU A 176 20.63 -16.77 -9.30
C LEU A 176 19.80 -15.48 -9.13
N PRO A 177 18.61 -15.39 -9.72
CA PRO A 177 17.84 -14.14 -9.70
C PRO A 177 17.08 -13.97 -8.38
N GLY A 178 16.87 -12.70 -8.02
CA GLY A 178 15.98 -12.32 -6.93
C GLY A 178 16.33 -12.97 -5.58
N SER A 179 15.32 -13.59 -4.97
CA SER A 179 15.42 -14.19 -3.64
C SER A 179 16.12 -15.57 -3.65
N LEU A 180 16.30 -16.21 -4.81
CA LEU A 180 17.01 -17.49 -4.91
C LEU A 180 18.48 -17.42 -4.46
N ARG A 181 19.11 -16.23 -4.52
CA ARG A 181 20.48 -16.04 -4.01
C ARG A 181 20.63 -16.42 -2.55
N LYS A 182 19.56 -16.28 -1.76
CA LYS A 182 19.55 -16.60 -0.33
C LYS A 182 18.97 -17.97 -0.04
N THR A 183 17.97 -18.39 -0.83
CA THR A 183 17.26 -19.65 -0.63
C THR A 183 17.21 -20.43 -1.94
N PRO A 184 18.27 -21.15 -2.31
CA PRO A 184 18.33 -21.92 -3.55
C PRO A 184 17.69 -23.32 -3.43
N ASP A 185 17.15 -23.70 -2.27
CA ASP A 185 16.43 -24.97 -2.09
C ASP A 185 15.08 -24.95 -2.84
N LEU A 186 14.88 -25.86 -3.79
CA LEU A 186 13.67 -25.90 -4.61
C LEU A 186 12.40 -26.17 -3.78
N ASP A 187 12.51 -27.00 -2.73
CA ASP A 187 11.36 -27.35 -1.88
C ASP A 187 10.85 -26.16 -1.05
N ALA A 188 11.65 -25.09 -0.93
CA ALA A 188 11.23 -23.84 -0.31
C ALA A 188 10.33 -22.99 -1.23
N TRP A 189 10.18 -23.35 -2.51
CA TRP A 189 9.47 -22.53 -3.51
C TRP A 189 8.32 -23.25 -4.18
N VAL A 190 8.47 -24.54 -4.50
CA VAL A 190 7.50 -25.31 -5.30
C VAL A 190 7.31 -26.69 -4.70
N ARG A 191 6.05 -27.11 -4.53
CA ARG A 191 5.66 -28.46 -4.14
C ARG A 191 4.57 -28.99 -5.06
N ILE A 192 4.80 -30.15 -5.66
CA ILE A 192 3.75 -30.90 -6.38
C ILE A 192 2.98 -31.72 -5.35
N ASN A 193 1.68 -31.44 -5.20
CA ASN A 193 0.83 -32.15 -4.25
C ASN A 193 0.29 -33.46 -4.86
N ASP A 194 -0.35 -34.28 -4.04
CA ASP A 194 -1.00 -35.55 -4.41
C ASP A 194 -2.47 -35.38 -4.85
N ASP A 195 -3.02 -34.17 -4.74
CA ASP A 195 -4.41 -33.82 -5.06
C ASP A 195 -4.55 -33.03 -6.37
N ASP A 196 -3.69 -33.34 -7.34
CA ASP A 196 -3.60 -32.69 -8.64
C ASP A 196 -3.43 -31.16 -8.57
N THR A 197 -2.70 -30.67 -7.56
CA THR A 197 -2.37 -29.24 -7.41
C THR A 197 -0.89 -29.02 -7.15
N ILE A 198 -0.43 -27.77 -7.31
CA ILE A 198 0.93 -27.31 -7.01
C ILE A 198 0.83 -26.22 -5.95
N THR A 199 1.59 -26.35 -4.87
CA THR A 199 1.77 -25.25 -3.91
C THR A 199 3.02 -24.47 -4.28
N ILE A 200 2.89 -23.15 -4.43
CA ILE A 200 4.03 -22.24 -4.51
C ILE A 200 4.12 -21.41 -3.24
N PHE A 201 5.35 -21.12 -2.82
CA PHE A 201 5.65 -20.38 -1.60
C PHE A 201 6.33 -19.07 -1.93
N SER A 202 5.90 -18.00 -1.25
CA SER A 202 6.56 -16.70 -1.28
C SER A 202 6.62 -16.12 0.12
N GLY A 203 7.79 -15.60 0.49
CA GLY A 203 7.97 -14.80 1.71
C GLY A 203 7.43 -13.38 1.60
N LYS A 204 6.79 -13.02 0.49
CA LYS A 204 6.13 -11.71 0.31
C LYS A 204 4.70 -11.74 0.82
N ALA A 205 4.23 -10.58 1.27
CA ALA A 205 2.90 -10.33 1.81
C ALA A 205 1.96 -9.78 0.73
N GLU A 206 0.70 -10.23 0.72
CA GLU A 206 -0.38 -9.62 -0.09
C GLU A 206 -1.02 -8.46 0.68
N LEU A 207 -0.84 -7.25 0.18
CA LEU A 207 -1.30 -6.01 0.82
C LEU A 207 -2.34 -5.27 -0.05
N GLY A 208 -2.80 -5.94 -1.12
CA GLY A 208 -3.73 -5.39 -2.10
C GLY A 208 -3.12 -5.12 -3.47
N GLN A 209 -1.84 -5.45 -3.68
CA GLN A 209 -1.12 -5.26 -4.94
C GLN A 209 -1.31 -6.40 -5.95
N GLY A 210 -1.95 -7.51 -5.56
CA GLY A 210 -2.21 -8.65 -6.44
C GLY A 210 -0.98 -9.52 -6.69
N ILE A 211 -0.03 -9.57 -5.73
CA ILE A 211 1.18 -10.39 -5.83
C ILE A 211 0.82 -11.87 -5.94
N LYS A 212 -0.22 -12.34 -5.24
CA LYS A 212 -0.65 -13.75 -5.28
C LYS A 212 -1.00 -14.19 -6.71
N THR A 213 -1.75 -13.36 -7.42
CA THR A 213 -2.12 -13.59 -8.81
C THR A 213 -0.91 -13.54 -9.72
N ALA A 214 -0.02 -12.55 -9.56
CA ALA A 214 1.16 -12.41 -10.40
C ALA A 214 2.12 -13.61 -10.27
N VAL A 215 2.42 -14.06 -9.05
CA VAL A 215 3.31 -15.22 -8.86
C VAL A 215 2.64 -16.53 -9.28
N MET A 216 1.31 -16.64 -9.13
CA MET A 216 0.54 -17.75 -9.67
C MET A 216 0.65 -17.80 -11.19
N GLN A 217 0.45 -16.68 -11.89
CA GLN A 217 0.55 -16.63 -13.36
C GLN A 217 1.93 -17.07 -13.84
N ILE A 218 3.00 -16.53 -13.22
CA ILE A 218 4.39 -16.89 -13.55
C ILE A 218 4.62 -18.39 -13.40
N ALA A 219 4.20 -18.97 -12.27
CA ALA A 219 4.40 -20.38 -12.00
C ALA A 219 3.53 -21.28 -12.90
N ALA A 220 2.28 -20.91 -13.13
CA ALA A 220 1.34 -21.63 -13.99
C ALA A 220 1.84 -21.68 -15.44
N ASP A 221 2.30 -20.54 -15.97
CA ASP A 221 2.88 -20.48 -17.32
C ASP A 221 4.17 -21.29 -17.42
N GLU A 222 5.06 -21.20 -16.43
CA GLU A 222 6.25 -22.04 -16.47
C GLU A 222 5.91 -23.52 -16.34
N LEU A 223 4.95 -23.92 -15.52
CA LEU A 223 4.66 -25.33 -15.29
C LEU A 223 3.69 -25.94 -16.31
N ASP A 224 3.13 -25.17 -17.25
CA ASP A 224 2.08 -25.60 -18.18
C ASP A 224 0.86 -26.19 -17.44
N VAL A 225 0.37 -25.47 -16.44
CA VAL A 225 -0.83 -25.85 -15.68
C VAL A 225 -1.86 -24.72 -15.69
N ALA A 226 -3.13 -25.06 -15.54
CA ALA A 226 -4.17 -24.05 -15.36
C ALA A 226 -3.95 -23.27 -14.05
N PRO A 227 -4.26 -21.96 -13.99
CA PRO A 227 -4.22 -21.16 -12.77
C PRO A 227 -4.86 -21.83 -11.54
N ALA A 228 -5.99 -22.53 -11.74
CA ALA A 228 -6.73 -23.23 -10.69
C ALA A 228 -5.96 -24.39 -10.04
N ARG A 229 -4.89 -24.88 -10.68
CA ARG A 229 -3.99 -25.91 -10.12
C ARG A 229 -3.00 -25.33 -9.11
N ILE A 230 -2.83 -24.01 -9.06
CA ILE A 230 -1.82 -23.37 -8.20
C ILE A 230 -2.45 -22.89 -6.88
N ARG A 231 -1.85 -23.30 -5.76
CA ARG A 231 -2.09 -22.76 -4.42
C ARG A 231 -0.94 -21.86 -4.01
N VAL A 232 -1.23 -20.66 -3.52
CA VAL A 232 -0.20 -19.69 -3.13
C VAL A 232 -0.17 -19.55 -1.61
N VAL A 233 0.98 -19.89 -1.01
CA VAL A 233 1.29 -19.60 0.39
C VAL A 233 2.18 -18.35 0.45
N THR A 234 1.68 -17.29 1.10
CA THR A 234 2.44 -16.06 1.34
C THR A 234 3.24 -16.15 2.65
N ALA A 235 3.85 -15.04 3.07
CA ALA A 235 4.72 -14.97 4.25
C ALA A 235 4.19 -15.73 5.48
N ASP A 236 4.87 -16.80 5.83
CA ASP A 236 4.70 -17.62 7.02
C ASP A 236 6.08 -18.08 7.45
N THR A 237 6.47 -17.77 8.70
CA THR A 237 7.84 -17.99 9.17
C THR A 237 8.25 -19.46 9.25
N ASP A 238 7.30 -20.37 9.15
CA ASP A 238 7.54 -21.83 9.20
C ASP A 238 7.46 -22.49 7.83
N LEU A 239 6.73 -21.89 6.88
CA LEU A 239 6.41 -22.52 5.60
C LEU A 239 7.05 -21.84 4.39
N SER A 240 7.36 -20.55 4.47
CA SER A 240 7.81 -19.75 3.33
C SER A 240 9.30 -19.40 3.43
N PRO A 241 9.98 -19.07 2.32
CA PRO A 241 11.36 -18.60 2.37
C PRO A 241 11.43 -17.19 2.97
N ASP A 242 12.51 -16.88 3.70
CA ASP A 242 12.75 -15.50 4.15
C ASP A 242 13.16 -14.60 2.98
N GLU A 243 12.17 -13.96 2.37
CA GLU A 243 12.36 -12.96 1.33
C GLU A 243 12.51 -11.52 1.89
N GLY A 244 12.61 -11.38 3.21
CA GLY A 244 12.59 -10.10 3.90
C GLY A 244 11.28 -9.32 3.71
N THR A 245 11.32 -8.01 3.97
CA THR A 245 10.12 -7.17 3.93
C THR A 245 9.55 -6.99 2.51
N THR A 246 8.23 -6.96 2.41
CA THR A 246 7.48 -6.49 1.23
C THR A 246 7.54 -4.96 1.18
N ALA A 247 8.61 -4.43 0.58
CA ALA A 247 8.85 -2.98 0.50
C ALA A 247 9.55 -2.58 -0.80
N GLY A 248 9.45 -1.30 -1.15
CA GLY A 248 10.16 -0.75 -2.30
C GLY A 248 9.67 -1.29 -3.65
N SER A 249 8.44 -1.80 -3.72
CA SER A 249 7.85 -2.41 -4.92
C SER A 249 8.63 -3.61 -5.51
N MET A 250 9.49 -4.28 -4.73
CA MET A 250 10.38 -5.32 -5.26
C MET A 250 9.76 -6.72 -5.36
N SER A 251 8.50 -6.94 -4.97
CA SER A 251 7.96 -8.31 -4.83
C SER A 251 7.97 -9.11 -6.12
N VAL A 252 7.52 -8.56 -7.26
CA VAL A 252 7.60 -9.26 -8.56
C VAL A 252 9.05 -9.30 -9.06
N GLU A 253 9.80 -8.19 -8.90
CA GLU A 253 11.23 -8.10 -9.25
C GLU A 253 12.08 -9.19 -8.58
N THR A 254 11.83 -9.52 -7.30
CA THR A 254 12.60 -10.52 -6.56
C THR A 254 11.93 -11.88 -6.48
N SER A 255 10.68 -11.94 -6.01
CA SER A 255 9.96 -13.20 -5.79
C SER A 255 9.41 -13.76 -7.11
N GLY A 256 8.86 -12.90 -7.97
CA GLY A 256 8.42 -13.31 -9.31
C GLY A 256 9.58 -13.87 -10.14
N SER A 257 10.73 -13.20 -10.12
CA SER A 257 11.96 -13.71 -10.77
C SER A 257 12.44 -15.02 -10.14
N ALA A 258 12.39 -15.16 -8.80
CA ALA A 258 12.77 -16.39 -8.11
C ALA A 258 11.85 -17.57 -8.49
N LEU A 259 10.54 -17.38 -8.43
CA LEU A 259 9.55 -18.39 -8.77
C LEU A 259 9.59 -18.78 -10.24
N ARG A 260 9.88 -17.83 -11.15
CA ARG A 260 10.10 -18.15 -12.58
C ARG A 260 11.20 -19.19 -12.76
N TYR A 261 12.34 -19.01 -12.09
CA TYR A 261 13.46 -19.95 -12.20
C TYR A 261 13.26 -21.24 -11.41
N ALA A 262 12.64 -21.17 -10.23
CA ALA A 262 12.28 -22.36 -9.46
C ALA A 262 11.30 -23.25 -10.22
N ALA A 263 10.28 -22.65 -10.85
CA ALA A 263 9.31 -23.36 -11.68
C ALA A 263 9.95 -23.96 -12.95
N ALA A 264 10.89 -23.24 -13.58
CA ALA A 264 11.64 -23.77 -14.72
C ALA A 264 12.51 -24.99 -14.34
N GLU A 265 13.18 -24.93 -13.18
CA GLU A 265 13.97 -26.05 -12.66
C GLU A 265 13.08 -27.25 -12.31
N ALA A 266 11.95 -27.02 -11.63
CA ALA A 266 10.96 -28.06 -11.33
C ALA A 266 10.42 -28.71 -12.61
N ARG A 267 10.03 -27.93 -13.63
CA ARG A 267 9.61 -28.45 -14.93
C ARG A 267 10.70 -29.33 -15.55
N GLN A 268 11.95 -28.88 -15.55
CA GLN A 268 13.04 -29.65 -16.14
C GLN A 268 13.24 -31.01 -15.43
N ILE A 269 13.15 -31.04 -14.10
CA ILE A 269 13.23 -32.29 -13.32
C ILE A 269 12.06 -33.21 -13.67
N LEU A 270 10.83 -32.68 -13.72
CA LEU A 270 9.63 -33.45 -14.06
C LEU A 270 9.70 -34.04 -15.47
N LEU A 271 10.20 -33.28 -16.45
CA LEU A 271 10.40 -33.78 -17.81
C LEU A 271 11.48 -34.87 -17.88
N ALA A 272 12.55 -34.75 -17.09
CA ALA A 272 13.57 -35.81 -17.00
C ALA A 272 13.01 -37.09 -16.34
N MET A 273 12.23 -36.95 -15.26
CA MET A 273 11.54 -38.07 -14.62
C MET A 273 10.54 -38.74 -15.57
N ALA A 274 9.79 -37.95 -16.35
CA ALA A 274 8.85 -38.46 -17.34
C ALA A 274 9.55 -39.19 -18.48
N PHE A 275 10.69 -38.66 -18.96
CA PHE A 275 11.49 -39.33 -19.98
C PHE A 275 11.87 -40.75 -19.57
N GLU A 276 12.36 -40.92 -18.34
CA GLU A 276 12.70 -42.23 -17.78
C GLU A 276 11.45 -43.09 -17.54
N HIS A 277 10.40 -42.54 -16.93
CA HIS A 277 9.17 -43.28 -16.59
C HIS A 277 8.41 -43.78 -17.83
N LEU A 278 8.40 -42.99 -18.89
CA LEU A 278 7.73 -43.30 -20.14
C LEU A 278 8.61 -44.11 -21.10
N GLU A 279 9.89 -44.34 -20.76
CA GLU A 279 10.90 -44.87 -21.70
C GLU A 279 10.83 -44.11 -23.03
N ALA A 280 10.76 -42.77 -22.95
CA ALA A 280 10.36 -41.93 -24.06
C ALA A 280 11.35 -41.98 -25.23
N GLN A 281 10.82 -41.91 -26.45
CA GLN A 281 11.65 -41.88 -27.67
C GLN A 281 12.07 -40.46 -28.05
N THR A 282 11.30 -39.47 -27.58
CA THR A 282 11.55 -38.05 -27.75
C THR A 282 12.46 -37.55 -26.61
N PRO A 283 13.49 -36.72 -26.87
CA PRO A 283 14.31 -36.12 -25.81
C PRO A 283 13.45 -35.40 -24.77
N ALA A 284 13.84 -35.45 -23.49
CA ALA A 284 13.09 -34.82 -22.39
C ALA A 284 12.68 -33.36 -22.67
N THR A 285 13.55 -32.58 -23.33
CA THR A 285 13.32 -31.17 -23.69
C THR A 285 12.26 -30.96 -24.79
N GLN A 286 11.79 -32.03 -25.42
CA GLN A 286 10.81 -32.02 -26.51
C GLN A 286 9.52 -32.77 -26.14
N LEU A 287 9.41 -33.28 -24.91
CA LEU A 287 8.13 -33.76 -24.37
C LEU A 287 7.18 -32.56 -24.21
N THR A 288 5.90 -32.79 -24.43
CA THR A 288 4.87 -31.74 -24.32
C THR A 288 4.17 -31.84 -22.96
N VAL A 289 3.76 -30.70 -22.43
CA VAL A 289 2.97 -30.63 -21.20
C VAL A 289 1.64 -29.93 -21.48
N ASP A 290 0.55 -30.54 -21.01
CA ASP A 290 -0.79 -29.96 -21.01
C ASP A 290 -1.48 -30.22 -19.66
N ASP A 291 -1.79 -29.15 -18.93
CA ASP A 291 -2.33 -29.17 -17.55
C ASP A 291 -1.61 -30.17 -16.61
N GLY A 292 -0.27 -30.19 -16.64
CA GLY A 292 0.56 -31.08 -15.84
C GLY A 292 0.61 -32.54 -16.32
N THR A 293 -0.01 -32.85 -17.47
CA THR A 293 0.13 -34.13 -18.18
C THR A 293 1.26 -34.04 -19.19
N ILE A 294 2.32 -34.83 -18.98
CA ILE A 294 3.47 -34.92 -19.87
C ILE A 294 3.20 -36.02 -20.90
N THR A 295 3.37 -35.71 -22.18
CA THR A 295 3.20 -36.66 -23.30
C THR A 295 4.49 -36.81 -24.10
N ASP A 296 4.86 -38.06 -24.42
CA ASP A 296 5.86 -38.35 -25.46
C ASP A 296 5.17 -38.34 -26.83
N PRO A 297 5.41 -37.34 -27.69
CA PRO A 297 4.69 -37.22 -28.97
C PRO A 297 4.98 -38.36 -29.94
N ALA A 298 6.11 -39.07 -29.79
CA ALA A 298 6.46 -40.19 -30.65
C ALA A 298 5.67 -41.47 -30.32
N SER A 299 5.45 -41.75 -29.03
CA SER A 299 4.78 -42.97 -28.57
C SER A 299 3.33 -42.76 -28.14
N GLY A 300 2.94 -41.53 -27.81
CA GLY A 300 1.64 -41.20 -27.21
C GLY A 300 1.50 -41.60 -25.74
N ARG A 301 2.56 -42.13 -25.10
CA ARG A 301 2.55 -42.46 -23.66
C ARG A 301 2.49 -41.18 -22.82
N GLN A 302 1.81 -41.26 -21.67
CA GLN A 302 1.56 -40.11 -20.80
C GLN A 302 1.81 -40.42 -19.33
N VAL A 303 2.22 -39.40 -18.57
CA VAL A 303 2.31 -39.40 -17.10
C VAL A 303 2.02 -38.00 -16.59
N THR A 304 1.50 -37.87 -15.37
CA THR A 304 1.21 -36.56 -14.76
C THR A 304 2.27 -36.16 -13.75
N TYR A 305 2.40 -34.86 -13.48
CA TYR A 305 3.27 -34.34 -12.42
C TYR A 305 3.00 -35.00 -11.06
N TRP A 306 1.73 -35.15 -10.69
CA TRP A 306 1.28 -35.76 -9.44
C TRP A 306 1.54 -37.27 -9.42
N GLY A 307 1.43 -37.95 -10.56
CA GLY A 307 1.81 -39.36 -10.70
C GLY A 307 3.33 -39.59 -10.53
N LEU A 308 4.15 -38.60 -10.89
CA LEU A 308 5.62 -38.66 -10.72
C LEU A 308 6.07 -38.32 -9.30
N MET A 309 5.49 -37.26 -8.70
CA MET A 309 5.94 -36.75 -7.41
C MET A 309 5.13 -37.26 -6.23
N GLY A 310 3.80 -37.39 -6.33
CA GLY A 310 2.94 -37.89 -5.26
C GLY A 310 3.17 -37.22 -3.88
N GLY A 311 3.39 -35.90 -3.85
CA GLY A 311 3.69 -35.16 -2.61
C GLY A 311 5.13 -35.26 -2.10
N GLN A 312 6.02 -35.96 -2.81
CA GLN A 312 7.43 -36.06 -2.45
C GLN A 312 8.17 -34.72 -2.60
N ARG A 313 9.25 -34.59 -1.82
CA ARG A 313 10.19 -33.48 -1.93
C ARG A 313 11.13 -33.67 -3.12
N PHE A 314 11.48 -32.58 -3.79
CA PHE A 314 12.49 -32.60 -4.85
C PHE A 314 13.89 -32.90 -4.30
N GLY A 315 14.21 -32.41 -3.10
CA GLY A 315 15.55 -32.57 -2.49
C GLY A 315 16.66 -31.94 -3.34
N HIS A 316 16.36 -30.85 -4.04
CA HIS A 316 17.22 -30.29 -5.09
C HIS A 316 17.59 -28.83 -4.82
N THR A 317 18.87 -28.50 -5.02
CA THR A 317 19.35 -27.11 -5.02
C THR A 317 19.32 -26.55 -6.43
N ILE A 318 18.60 -25.45 -6.64
CA ILE A 318 18.42 -24.79 -7.93
C ILE A 318 19.77 -24.39 -8.51
N SER A 319 20.07 -24.87 -9.72
CA SER A 319 21.34 -24.65 -10.39
C SER A 319 21.43 -23.32 -11.15
N GLY A 320 20.28 -22.73 -11.48
CA GLY A 320 20.19 -21.56 -12.36
C GLY A 320 20.42 -21.87 -13.84
N ARG A 321 20.60 -23.15 -14.20
CA ARG A 321 20.85 -23.58 -15.58
C ARG A 321 19.56 -23.89 -16.35
N ALA A 322 18.47 -24.23 -15.65
CA ALA A 322 17.17 -24.39 -16.28
C ALA A 322 16.75 -23.04 -16.90
N ARG A 323 16.50 -23.06 -18.21
CA ARG A 323 16.07 -21.86 -18.92
C ARG A 323 14.57 -21.67 -18.74
N PRO A 324 14.12 -20.51 -18.22
CA PRO A 324 12.72 -20.15 -18.27
C PRO A 324 12.22 -20.13 -19.71
N LYS A 325 10.91 -20.27 -19.91
CA LYS A 325 10.31 -20.10 -21.24
C LYS A 325 10.60 -18.71 -21.79
N SER A 326 10.68 -18.64 -23.12
CA SER A 326 10.75 -17.37 -23.83
C SER A 326 9.40 -16.67 -23.78
N PRO A 327 9.36 -15.33 -23.94
CA PRO A 327 8.11 -14.59 -23.91
C PRO A 327 7.05 -15.06 -24.92
N GLN A 328 7.46 -15.58 -26.07
CA GLN A 328 6.57 -16.07 -27.12
C GLN A 328 5.86 -17.39 -26.74
N ALA A 329 6.33 -18.08 -25.70
CA ALA A 329 5.74 -19.32 -25.21
C ALA A 329 4.76 -19.11 -24.04
N TYR A 330 4.59 -17.87 -23.56
CA TYR A 330 3.64 -17.56 -22.50
C TYR A 330 2.20 -17.61 -22.99
N LYS A 331 1.33 -18.17 -22.14
CA LYS A 331 -0.13 -18.21 -22.35
C LYS A 331 -0.85 -17.30 -21.35
N LEU A 332 -0.28 -17.07 -20.17
CA LEU A 332 -0.88 -16.35 -19.03
C LEU A 332 -0.13 -15.06 -18.69
N VAL A 333 1.20 -15.05 -18.72
CA VAL A 333 2.03 -13.86 -18.44
C VAL A 333 1.78 -12.83 -19.54
N GLY A 334 1.44 -11.61 -19.12
CA GLY A 334 1.02 -10.53 -20.01
C GLY A 334 -0.50 -10.47 -20.25
N GLN A 335 -1.27 -11.44 -19.77
CA GLN A 335 -2.74 -11.44 -19.83
C GLN A 335 -3.36 -10.83 -18.56
N PRO A 336 -4.53 -10.16 -18.67
CA PRO A 336 -5.23 -9.53 -17.55
C PRO A 336 -6.00 -10.56 -16.70
N GLU A 337 -5.29 -11.53 -16.12
CA GLU A 337 -5.91 -12.51 -15.24
C GLU A 337 -6.54 -11.82 -14.03
N LYS A 338 -7.76 -12.25 -13.70
CA LYS A 338 -8.50 -11.70 -12.57
C LYS A 338 -7.83 -12.09 -11.28
N ARG A 339 -7.82 -11.16 -10.33
CA ARG A 339 -7.24 -11.42 -9.02
C ARG A 339 -8.00 -12.50 -8.24
N ILE A 340 -7.25 -13.51 -7.80
CA ILE A 340 -7.78 -14.69 -7.09
C ILE A 340 -8.29 -14.38 -5.68
N ASP A 341 -7.95 -13.21 -5.11
CA ASP A 341 -8.37 -12.78 -3.78
C ASP A 341 -9.66 -11.94 -3.77
N LEU A 342 -10.15 -11.48 -4.93
CA LEU A 342 -11.28 -10.56 -4.99
C LEU A 342 -12.62 -11.19 -4.63
N LEU A 343 -12.82 -12.48 -4.92
CA LEU A 343 -14.09 -13.16 -4.70
C LEU A 343 -14.55 -13.01 -3.25
N ASN A 344 -13.65 -13.24 -2.29
CA ASN A 344 -13.98 -13.11 -0.86
C ASN A 344 -14.26 -11.65 -0.48
N LYS A 345 -13.54 -10.71 -1.09
CA LYS A 345 -13.64 -9.26 -0.80
C LYS A 345 -14.97 -8.67 -1.28
N VAL A 346 -15.51 -9.15 -2.40
CA VAL A 346 -16.79 -8.66 -2.95
C VAL A 346 -18.00 -9.39 -2.40
N THR A 347 -17.83 -10.58 -1.83
CA THR A 347 -18.93 -11.37 -1.23
C THR A 347 -19.06 -11.19 0.28
N GLY A 348 -18.04 -10.65 0.94
CA GLY A 348 -18.04 -10.44 2.40
C GLY A 348 -17.47 -11.62 3.19
N ALA A 349 -16.96 -12.65 2.52
CA ALA A 349 -16.22 -13.73 3.16
C ALA A 349 -14.96 -13.22 3.87
N ALA A 350 -14.45 -13.99 4.83
CA ALA A 350 -13.27 -13.61 5.60
C ALA A 350 -12.05 -13.43 4.68
N SER A 351 -11.45 -12.24 4.73
CA SER A 351 -10.23 -11.91 3.96
C SER A 351 -9.17 -11.24 4.80
N TYR A 352 -9.56 -10.57 5.89
CA TYR A 352 -8.66 -9.74 6.66
C TYR A 352 -8.39 -10.31 8.05
N VAL A 353 -7.27 -9.92 8.66
CA VAL A 353 -6.99 -10.19 10.08
C VAL A 353 -8.16 -9.74 10.99
N HIS A 354 -8.87 -8.67 10.61
CA HIS A 354 -10.06 -8.15 11.30
C HIS A 354 -11.26 -9.10 11.30
N ASP A 355 -11.29 -10.04 10.36
CA ASP A 355 -12.37 -11.00 10.14
C ASP A 355 -12.05 -12.39 10.71
N LEU A 356 -10.85 -12.61 11.24
CA LEU A 356 -10.47 -13.89 11.84
C LEU A 356 -11.49 -14.30 12.91
N SER A 357 -11.76 -15.60 12.96
CA SER A 357 -12.69 -16.22 13.89
C SER A 357 -12.14 -17.59 14.28
N LEU A 358 -11.34 -17.62 15.33
CA LEU A 358 -10.76 -18.85 15.86
C LEU A 358 -11.67 -19.43 16.97
N PRO A 359 -11.67 -20.76 17.21
CA PRO A 359 -12.43 -21.34 18.30
C PRO A 359 -12.08 -20.71 19.66
N GLY A 360 -13.08 -20.24 20.41
CA GLY A 360 -12.88 -19.63 21.72
C GLY A 360 -12.20 -18.25 21.70
N MET A 361 -12.11 -17.60 20.55
CA MET A 361 -11.39 -16.33 20.40
C MET A 361 -11.98 -15.20 21.25
N LEU A 362 -11.11 -14.46 21.94
CA LEU A 362 -11.40 -13.25 22.68
C LEU A 362 -11.03 -12.01 21.86
N HIS A 363 -11.54 -10.86 22.29
CA HIS A 363 -11.30 -9.56 21.66
C HIS A 363 -10.60 -8.62 22.63
N ALA A 364 -9.64 -7.85 22.13
CA ALA A 364 -8.92 -6.89 22.95
C ALA A 364 -8.88 -5.47 22.34
N ARG A 365 -8.72 -4.49 23.25
CA ARG A 365 -8.50 -3.07 22.95
C ARG A 365 -7.44 -2.50 23.89
N VAL A 366 -6.59 -1.61 23.37
CA VAL A 366 -5.57 -0.91 24.15
C VAL A 366 -6.07 0.46 24.61
N VAL A 367 -5.58 0.92 25.76
CA VAL A 367 -5.67 2.33 26.16
C VAL A 367 -4.29 2.94 25.94
N ARG A 368 -4.14 3.69 24.85
CA ARG A 368 -2.86 4.37 24.56
C ARG A 368 -2.65 5.58 25.47
N PRO A 369 -1.37 5.93 25.77
CA PRO A 369 -1.08 7.20 26.40
C PRO A 369 -1.61 8.38 25.54
N PRO A 370 -2.06 9.49 26.16
CA PRO A 370 -2.63 10.62 25.43
C PRO A 370 -1.60 11.43 24.61
N GLY A 371 -0.31 11.21 24.85
CA GLY A 371 0.81 11.81 24.12
C GLY A 371 2.10 11.00 24.33
N TYR A 372 3.12 11.23 23.50
CA TYR A 372 4.34 10.41 23.47
C TYR A 372 5.07 10.34 24.81
N HIS A 373 5.11 11.46 25.53
CA HIS A 373 5.82 11.57 26.80
C HIS A 373 4.92 11.47 28.04
N ALA A 374 3.63 11.20 27.87
CA ALA A 374 2.68 11.11 28.98
C ALA A 374 3.00 9.91 29.89
N GLN A 375 3.01 10.13 31.20
CA GLN A 375 3.26 9.10 32.20
C GLN A 375 1.95 8.70 32.90
N LEU A 376 1.71 7.40 33.05
CA LEU A 376 0.55 6.90 33.80
C LEU A 376 0.81 7.11 35.29
N VAL A 377 -0.04 7.90 35.94
CA VAL A 377 0.05 8.19 37.39
C VAL A 377 -0.74 7.16 38.18
N SER A 378 -1.96 6.88 37.74
CA SER A 378 -2.84 5.90 38.36
C SER A 378 -3.88 5.39 37.36
N LEU A 379 -4.32 4.15 37.58
CA LEU A 379 -5.40 3.50 36.82
C LEU A 379 -6.32 2.80 37.81
N ASP A 380 -7.59 3.23 37.88
CA ASP A 380 -8.64 2.44 38.53
C ASP A 380 -9.34 1.57 37.49
N ALA A 381 -9.01 0.28 37.49
CA ALA A 381 -9.58 -0.70 36.58
C ALA A 381 -10.86 -1.35 37.12
N THR A 382 -11.27 -1.06 38.36
CA THR A 382 -12.32 -1.80 39.08
C THR A 382 -13.64 -1.84 38.31
N ALA A 383 -14.09 -0.67 37.85
CA ALA A 383 -15.35 -0.55 37.10
C ALA A 383 -15.27 -1.30 35.76
N ALA A 384 -14.16 -1.17 35.04
CA ALA A 384 -13.97 -1.84 33.75
C ALA A 384 -13.92 -3.38 33.89
N SER A 385 -13.22 -3.90 34.90
CA SER A 385 -13.11 -5.34 35.16
C SER A 385 -14.46 -5.99 35.51
N GLN A 386 -15.44 -5.22 35.96
CA GLN A 386 -16.79 -5.69 36.30
C GLN A 386 -17.79 -5.59 35.14
N LEU A 387 -17.39 -5.01 34.01
CA LEU A 387 -18.27 -4.90 32.85
C LEU A 387 -18.56 -6.26 32.22
N PRO A 388 -19.76 -6.45 31.63
CA PRO A 388 -20.16 -7.73 31.06
C PRO A 388 -19.16 -8.27 30.04
N GLY A 389 -18.75 -9.52 30.23
CA GLY A 389 -17.88 -10.25 29.31
C GLY A 389 -16.40 -9.84 29.32
N VAL A 390 -15.99 -8.91 30.18
CA VAL A 390 -14.57 -8.66 30.43
C VAL A 390 -13.95 -9.91 31.06
N VAL A 391 -12.82 -10.35 30.49
CA VAL A 391 -12.06 -11.51 30.93
C VAL A 391 -10.88 -11.07 31.78
N ASP A 392 -10.14 -10.05 31.32
CA ASP A 392 -8.98 -9.54 32.04
C ASP A 392 -8.65 -8.09 31.65
N VAL A 393 -7.91 -7.39 32.52
CA VAL A 393 -7.31 -6.08 32.27
C VAL A 393 -5.80 -6.20 32.45
N VAL A 394 -5.06 -6.08 31.35
CA VAL A 394 -3.60 -6.17 31.34
C VAL A 394 -3.01 -4.78 31.61
N HIS A 395 -2.19 -4.67 32.66
CA HIS A 395 -1.49 -3.44 33.03
C HIS A 395 -0.01 -3.74 33.32
N ASN A 396 0.89 -3.16 32.53
CA ASN A 396 2.33 -3.22 32.74
C ASN A 396 2.97 -1.89 32.33
N GLY A 397 3.37 -1.08 33.31
CA GLY A 397 3.91 0.27 33.07
C GLY A 397 2.86 1.18 32.45
N ARG A 398 3.15 1.74 31.27
CA ARG A 398 2.22 2.53 30.46
C ARG A 398 1.36 1.69 29.52
N PHE A 399 1.61 0.38 29.41
CA PHE A 399 0.81 -0.51 28.59
C PHE A 399 -0.45 -0.93 29.36
N VAL A 400 -1.62 -0.56 28.84
CA VAL A 400 -2.92 -0.90 29.39
C VAL A 400 -3.80 -1.46 28.27
N ALA A 401 -4.41 -2.61 28.50
CA ALA A 401 -5.34 -3.25 27.56
C ALA A 401 -6.46 -3.98 28.31
N VAL A 402 -7.60 -4.15 27.64
CA VAL A 402 -8.70 -4.99 28.12
C VAL A 402 -8.91 -6.15 27.17
N ILE A 403 -9.27 -7.30 27.73
CA ILE A 403 -9.64 -8.51 27.02
C ILE A 403 -11.09 -8.84 27.38
N ALA A 404 -11.95 -9.06 26.38
CA ALA A 404 -13.36 -9.39 26.56
C ALA A 404 -13.81 -10.48 25.58
N ARG A 405 -14.98 -11.07 25.84
CA ARG A 405 -15.56 -12.14 25.00
C ARG A 405 -16.09 -11.65 23.66
N ARG A 406 -16.55 -10.41 23.60
CA ARG A 406 -17.13 -9.80 22.39
C ARG A 406 -16.45 -8.47 22.07
N GLU A 407 -16.47 -8.08 20.80
CA GLU A 407 -15.74 -6.90 20.33
C GLU A 407 -16.25 -5.59 20.95
N GLU A 408 -17.57 -5.40 21.01
CA GLU A 408 -18.24 -4.24 21.62
C GLU A 408 -18.02 -4.17 23.14
N GLN A 409 -17.88 -5.32 23.80
CA GLN A 409 -17.55 -5.38 25.24
C GLN A 409 -16.13 -4.87 25.49
N ALA A 410 -15.18 -5.26 24.64
CA ALA A 410 -13.81 -4.76 24.71
C ALA A 410 -13.75 -3.24 24.44
N VAL A 411 -14.55 -2.73 23.50
CA VAL A 411 -14.65 -1.28 23.21
C VAL A 411 -15.23 -0.52 24.41
N ALA A 412 -16.36 -0.98 24.97
CA ALA A 412 -16.98 -0.35 26.13
C ALA A 412 -16.04 -0.32 27.35
N ALA A 413 -15.36 -1.43 27.61
CA ALA A 413 -14.42 -1.52 28.72
C ALA A 413 -13.16 -0.69 28.51
N MET A 414 -12.67 -0.57 27.28
CA MET A 414 -11.55 0.33 26.96
C MET A 414 -11.93 1.80 27.19
N HIS A 415 -13.13 2.23 26.77
CA HIS A 415 -13.60 3.58 27.04
C HIS A 415 -13.72 3.86 28.54
N ASN A 416 -14.22 2.88 29.31
CA ASN A 416 -14.27 2.98 30.76
C ASN A 416 -12.86 3.12 31.37
N LEU A 417 -11.90 2.26 30.98
CA LEU A 417 -10.51 2.37 31.44
C LEU A 417 -9.89 3.71 31.09
N ARG A 418 -10.08 4.20 29.86
CA ARG A 418 -9.55 5.48 29.40
C ARG A 418 -10.05 6.65 30.24
N ALA A 419 -11.33 6.61 30.68
CA ALA A 419 -11.90 7.63 31.55
C ALA A 419 -11.35 7.61 32.99
N HIS A 420 -10.82 6.47 33.45
CA HIS A 420 -10.28 6.29 34.81
C HIS A 420 -8.74 6.22 34.84
N ALA A 421 -8.07 6.47 33.70
CA ALA A 421 -6.62 6.57 33.60
C ALA A 421 -6.16 8.02 33.81
N MET A 422 -5.36 8.25 34.85
CA MET A 422 -4.79 9.57 35.12
C MET A 422 -3.38 9.65 34.55
N TRP A 423 -3.16 10.62 33.66
CA TRP A 423 -1.89 10.83 32.99
C TRP A 423 -1.27 12.16 33.37
N LYS A 424 0.04 12.17 33.60
CA LYS A 424 0.85 13.38 33.71
C LYS A 424 1.50 13.68 32.35
N PRO A 425 1.34 14.87 31.76
CA PRO A 425 2.05 15.25 30.55
C PRO A 425 3.58 15.20 30.73
N GLY A 426 4.30 14.88 29.66
CA GLY A 426 5.77 14.96 29.61
C GLY A 426 6.25 16.24 28.92
N PRO A 427 7.51 16.32 28.48
CA PRO A 427 7.98 17.39 27.61
C PRO A 427 7.09 17.51 26.37
N GLY A 428 6.81 18.75 25.95
CA GLY A 428 5.91 19.00 24.83
C GLY A 428 6.58 18.86 23.45
N LEU A 429 5.75 18.69 22.43
CA LEU A 429 6.14 18.76 21.02
C LEU A 429 6.46 20.22 20.62
N PRO A 430 7.33 20.43 19.61
CA PRO A 430 7.58 21.77 19.08
C PRO A 430 6.32 22.38 18.46
N ALA A 431 6.29 23.70 18.27
CA ALA A 431 5.17 24.34 17.58
C ALA A 431 5.06 23.85 16.13
N GLU A 432 3.86 23.49 15.70
CA GLU A 432 3.60 22.91 14.37
C GLU A 432 4.13 23.80 13.22
N GLN A 433 3.99 25.12 13.33
CA GLN A 433 4.44 26.07 12.30
C GLN A 433 5.97 26.16 12.19
N SER A 434 6.70 25.64 13.19
CA SER A 434 8.17 25.72 13.27
C SER A 434 8.87 24.43 12.82
N ILE A 435 8.15 23.44 12.27
CA ILE A 435 8.74 22.12 11.97
C ILE A 435 9.91 22.18 10.98
N TYR A 436 9.84 23.07 9.99
CA TYR A 436 10.88 23.23 8.98
C TYR A 436 12.09 23.98 9.53
N ASP A 437 11.85 25.06 10.28
CA ASP A 437 12.92 25.79 10.98
C ASP A 437 13.63 24.90 12.00
N THR A 438 12.88 24.10 12.74
CA THR A 438 13.44 23.11 13.67
C THR A 438 14.29 22.08 12.93
N LEU A 439 13.83 21.60 11.77
CA LEU A 439 14.57 20.66 10.94
C LEU A 439 15.89 21.25 10.43
N LEU A 440 15.88 22.50 9.98
CA LEU A 440 17.05 23.20 9.42
C LEU A 440 18.08 23.60 10.48
N ASN A 441 17.63 23.96 11.70
CA ASN A 441 18.50 24.52 12.73
C ASN A 441 19.07 23.51 13.72
N GLN A 442 18.62 22.25 13.70
CA GLN A 442 19.19 21.20 14.55
C GLN A 442 20.50 20.62 13.97
N PRO A 443 21.32 19.93 14.79
CA PRO A 443 22.51 19.24 14.28
C PRO A 443 22.17 18.19 13.21
N THR A 444 22.92 18.19 12.11
CA THR A 444 22.76 17.23 11.02
C THR A 444 24.07 16.57 10.61
N GLU A 445 23.98 15.31 10.19
CA GLU A 445 25.05 14.63 9.45
C GLU A 445 24.86 14.92 7.96
N SER A 446 25.86 15.54 7.33
CA SER A 446 25.79 16.00 5.93
C SER A 446 26.71 15.18 5.04
N VAL A 447 26.17 14.58 3.98
CA VAL A 447 26.91 13.72 3.05
C VAL A 447 26.58 14.05 1.61
N LEU A 448 27.61 14.03 0.74
CA LEU A 448 27.45 14.16 -0.70
C LEU A 448 26.81 12.89 -1.26
N ILE A 449 25.93 13.03 -2.25
CA ILE A 449 25.35 11.92 -2.99
C ILE A 449 26.01 11.85 -4.37
N ALA A 450 26.80 10.81 -4.59
CA ALA A 450 27.39 10.48 -5.89
C ALA A 450 26.69 9.24 -6.47
N ASP A 451 26.18 9.34 -7.69
CA ASP A 451 25.47 8.25 -8.38
C ASP A 451 24.37 7.56 -7.54
N GLY A 452 23.63 8.36 -6.77
CA GLY A 452 22.52 7.89 -5.94
C GLY A 452 22.93 7.25 -4.62
N VAL A 453 24.23 7.29 -4.29
CA VAL A 453 24.82 6.71 -3.08
C VAL A 453 25.49 7.82 -2.25
N PRO A 454 25.25 7.86 -0.92
CA PRO A 454 26.06 8.67 -0.02
C PRO A 454 27.54 8.31 -0.05
N VAL A 455 28.42 9.30 -0.17
CA VAL A 455 29.88 9.14 -0.11
C VAL A 455 30.47 10.04 0.97
N ASP A 456 31.64 9.63 1.49
CA ASP A 456 32.36 10.34 2.55
C ASP A 456 33.22 11.52 2.02
N ASP A 457 33.01 11.91 0.76
CA ASP A 457 33.70 13.05 0.16
C ASP A 457 33.26 14.38 0.81
N PRO A 458 34.16 15.38 0.91
CA PRO A 458 33.78 16.70 1.40
C PRO A 458 32.65 17.30 0.57
N VAL A 459 31.64 17.84 1.24
CA VAL A 459 30.55 18.56 0.58
C VAL A 459 31.10 19.85 -0.07
N PRO A 460 31.11 19.97 -1.40
CA PRO A 460 31.59 21.19 -2.05
C PRO A 460 30.63 22.35 -1.76
N PRO A 461 31.10 23.62 -1.75
CA PRO A 461 30.20 24.76 -1.69
C PRO A 461 29.40 24.87 -3.00
N VAL A 462 28.21 25.45 -2.91
CA VAL A 462 27.42 25.81 -4.09
C VAL A 462 28.15 26.92 -4.87
N GLN A 463 28.28 26.78 -6.19
CA GLN A 463 28.98 27.72 -7.06
C GLN A 463 28.19 27.96 -8.33
N ILE A 464 28.06 29.23 -8.73
CA ILE A 464 27.43 29.61 -10.01
C ILE A 464 28.49 29.61 -11.12
N PRO A 465 28.29 28.90 -12.25
CA PRO A 465 29.19 28.96 -13.39
C PRO A 465 29.36 30.39 -13.92
N PRO A 466 30.59 30.84 -14.28
CA PRO A 466 30.82 32.19 -14.79
C PRO A 466 30.06 32.54 -16.08
N ASP A 467 29.71 31.51 -16.85
CA ASP A 467 28.99 31.58 -18.13
C ASP A 467 27.48 31.32 -18.00
N ALA A 468 26.96 31.19 -16.78
CA ALA A 468 25.53 31.10 -16.53
C ALA A 468 24.82 32.38 -17.02
N ALA A 469 23.85 32.22 -17.92
CA ALA A 469 23.00 33.31 -18.39
C ALA A 469 21.91 33.67 -17.39
N GLN A 470 21.40 32.68 -16.65
CA GLN A 470 20.38 32.87 -15.63
C GLN A 470 20.51 31.81 -14.53
N THR A 471 20.35 32.20 -13.26
CA THR A 471 20.33 31.27 -12.12
C THR A 471 19.03 31.42 -11.36
N LEU A 472 18.39 30.29 -11.05
CA LEU A 472 17.16 30.23 -10.27
C LEU A 472 17.42 29.51 -8.94
N THR A 473 16.64 29.86 -7.93
CA THR A 473 16.61 29.20 -6.62
C THR A 473 15.18 28.97 -6.18
N ALA A 474 14.90 27.84 -5.53
CA ALA A 474 13.61 27.53 -4.95
C ALA A 474 13.76 26.63 -3.73
N THR A 475 12.89 26.80 -2.74
CA THR A 475 12.79 25.90 -1.58
C THR A 475 11.42 25.23 -1.61
N TYR A 476 11.42 23.90 -1.45
CA TYR A 476 10.21 23.09 -1.41
C TYR A 476 10.06 22.42 -0.04
N HIS A 477 8.81 22.24 0.39
CA HIS A 477 8.48 21.73 1.72
C HIS A 477 7.51 20.56 1.64
N ARG A 478 7.74 19.57 2.51
CA ARG A 478 6.82 18.45 2.77
C ARG A 478 6.57 18.30 4.27
N PRO A 479 5.32 18.22 4.73
CA PRO A 479 5.00 18.04 6.14
C PRO A 479 5.05 16.56 6.54
N TYR A 480 4.74 16.28 7.81
CA TYR A 480 4.45 14.91 8.23
C TYR A 480 3.13 14.42 7.61
N THR A 481 3.10 13.16 7.19
CA THR A 481 1.95 12.55 6.50
C THR A 481 1.70 11.15 7.04
N MET A 482 0.45 10.72 7.17
CA MET A 482 0.08 9.39 7.69
C MET A 482 -0.04 8.33 6.59
N HIS A 483 0.11 7.05 6.97
CA HIS A 483 -0.33 5.95 6.11
C HIS A 483 -1.85 5.93 6.03
N ALA A 484 -2.53 6.22 7.14
CA ALA A 484 -3.98 6.34 7.25
C ALA A 484 -4.68 5.12 6.63
N SER A 485 -4.29 3.91 7.06
CA SER A 485 -4.96 2.68 6.62
C SER A 485 -6.45 2.73 6.95
N LEU A 486 -7.29 2.22 6.04
CA LEU A 486 -8.73 2.43 6.14
C LEU A 486 -9.35 1.73 7.36
N GLY A 487 -8.84 0.56 7.70
CA GLY A 487 -9.08 -0.11 8.98
C GLY A 487 -7.89 0.13 9.91
N PRO A 488 -8.09 0.33 11.22
CA PRO A 488 -7.00 0.47 12.18
C PRO A 488 -6.22 -0.85 12.25
N SER A 489 -4.99 -0.80 12.72
CA SER A 489 -4.14 -1.99 12.85
C SER A 489 -4.79 -3.05 13.74
N ALA A 490 -4.67 -4.32 13.33
CA ALA A 490 -5.14 -5.47 14.08
C ALA A 490 -4.17 -6.65 14.01
N ALA A 491 -4.15 -7.50 15.03
CA ALA A 491 -3.44 -8.76 15.04
C ALA A 491 -4.17 -9.76 15.94
N ALA A 492 -4.08 -11.05 15.58
CA ALA A 492 -4.47 -12.12 16.49
C ALA A 492 -3.22 -12.81 17.05
N ALA A 493 -3.27 -13.23 18.31
CA ALA A 493 -2.19 -13.99 18.93
C ALA A 493 -2.76 -15.15 19.76
N LEU A 494 -2.04 -16.27 19.77
CA LEU A 494 -2.34 -17.46 20.58
C LEU A 494 -1.06 -17.89 21.28
N TRP A 495 -1.09 -17.94 22.60
CA TRP A 495 0.02 -18.40 23.43
C TRP A 495 -0.31 -19.79 23.99
N GLU A 496 0.43 -20.82 23.59
CA GLU A 496 0.24 -22.21 24.01
C GLU A 496 1.54 -22.79 24.54
N GLY A 497 1.60 -23.03 25.84
CA GLY A 497 2.84 -23.47 26.49
C GLY A 497 3.95 -22.44 26.30
N ASP A 498 5.01 -22.84 25.60
CA ASP A 498 6.14 -21.99 25.23
C ASP A 498 6.07 -21.50 23.78
N HIS A 499 4.98 -21.75 23.05
CA HIS A 499 4.81 -21.34 21.66
C HIS A 499 3.83 -20.17 21.51
N LEU A 500 4.20 -19.22 20.66
CA LEU A 500 3.38 -18.07 20.29
C LEU A 500 3.11 -18.10 18.79
N THR A 501 1.85 -18.17 18.40
CA THR A 501 1.43 -17.92 17.01
C THR A 501 0.82 -16.53 16.90
N VAL A 502 1.28 -15.74 15.93
CA VAL A 502 0.75 -14.40 15.64
C VAL A 502 0.27 -14.32 14.20
N TRP A 503 -1.00 -13.95 14.00
CA TRP A 503 -1.55 -13.58 12.71
C TRP A 503 -1.54 -12.05 12.57
N SER A 504 -0.79 -11.54 11.60
CA SER A 504 -0.61 -10.09 11.40
C SER A 504 -0.65 -9.72 9.92
N HIS A 505 -1.05 -8.49 9.64
CA HIS A 505 -0.94 -7.86 8.31
C HIS A 505 0.41 -7.17 8.07
N THR A 506 1.43 -7.54 8.83
CA THR A 506 2.80 -7.05 8.70
C THR A 506 3.36 -7.22 7.28
N GLN A 507 4.20 -6.27 6.86
CA GLN A 507 4.96 -6.40 5.61
C GLN A 507 6.18 -7.33 5.74
N GLY A 508 6.59 -7.70 6.96
CA GLY A 508 7.84 -8.44 7.20
C GLY A 508 7.72 -9.40 8.36
N ALA A 509 7.12 -10.57 8.11
CA ALA A 509 6.86 -11.60 9.13
C ALA A 509 8.13 -12.05 9.89
N PHE A 510 9.23 -12.29 9.18
CA PHE A 510 10.51 -12.71 9.80
C PHE A 510 11.13 -11.61 10.67
N SER A 511 11.13 -10.35 10.20
CA SER A 511 11.60 -9.21 10.99
C SER A 511 10.73 -8.97 12.22
N LEU A 512 9.40 -9.14 12.09
CA LEU A 512 8.48 -9.07 13.21
C LEU A 512 8.73 -10.19 14.22
N ARG A 513 8.94 -11.44 13.77
CA ARG A 513 9.27 -12.59 14.64
C ARG A 513 10.49 -12.29 15.51
N ALA A 514 11.58 -11.83 14.90
CA ALA A 514 12.79 -11.46 15.64
C ALA A 514 12.56 -10.29 16.63
N ALA A 515 11.79 -9.28 16.23
CA ALA A 515 11.46 -8.15 17.09
C ALA A 515 10.56 -8.54 18.28
N LEU A 516 9.60 -9.45 18.06
CA LEU A 516 8.74 -10.02 19.10
C LEU A 516 9.54 -10.87 20.08
N ALA A 517 10.41 -11.75 19.59
CA ALA A 517 11.27 -12.60 20.43
C ALA A 517 12.08 -11.76 21.42
N HIS A 518 12.69 -10.67 20.92
CA HIS A 518 13.43 -9.74 21.75
C HIS A 518 12.54 -8.98 22.74
N ALA A 519 11.41 -8.41 22.29
CA ALA A 519 10.51 -7.63 23.15
C ALA A 519 9.83 -8.47 24.25
N LEU A 520 9.58 -9.75 23.97
CA LEU A 520 8.93 -10.69 24.88
C LEU A 520 9.93 -11.49 25.72
N ALA A 521 11.22 -11.42 25.40
CA ALA A 521 12.31 -12.19 26.00
C ALA A 521 12.09 -13.72 25.91
N VAL A 522 11.74 -14.21 24.72
CA VAL A 522 11.57 -15.65 24.40
C VAL A 522 12.46 -16.05 23.23
N ASP A 523 12.60 -17.36 22.97
CA ASP A 523 13.35 -17.85 21.82
C ASP A 523 12.62 -17.48 20.51
N GLU A 524 13.36 -17.11 19.46
CA GLU A 524 12.77 -16.84 18.16
C GLU A 524 12.10 -18.09 17.56
N ALA A 525 12.65 -19.28 17.81
CA ALA A 525 12.10 -20.55 17.34
C ALA A 525 10.75 -20.92 17.97
N GLN A 526 10.38 -20.26 19.07
CA GLN A 526 9.10 -20.43 19.74
C GLN A 526 7.99 -19.57 19.13
N ILE A 527 8.31 -18.68 18.19
CA ILE A 527 7.35 -17.76 17.60
C ILE A 527 7.10 -18.12 16.14
N ARG A 528 5.83 -18.26 15.77
CA ARG A 528 5.38 -18.31 14.37
C ARG A 528 4.63 -17.04 14.03
N VAL A 529 4.99 -16.39 12.92
CA VAL A 529 4.25 -15.25 12.38
C VAL A 529 3.64 -15.63 11.04
N ILE A 530 2.33 -15.53 10.96
CA ILE A 530 1.52 -15.86 9.78
C ILE A 530 0.95 -14.56 9.21
N HIS A 531 1.29 -14.24 7.96
CA HIS A 531 0.67 -13.11 7.28
C HIS A 531 -0.79 -13.39 6.97
N VAL A 532 -1.66 -12.46 7.35
CA VAL A 532 -3.06 -12.38 6.93
C VAL A 532 -3.29 -11.00 6.34
N GLU A 533 -4.07 -10.89 5.25
CA GLU A 533 -4.27 -9.61 4.58
C GLU A 533 -4.88 -8.56 5.54
N GLY A 534 -4.54 -7.28 5.33
CA GLY A 534 -4.99 -6.17 6.16
C GLY A 534 -5.69 -5.08 5.36
N ALA A 535 -6.03 -3.99 6.05
CA ALA A 535 -6.71 -2.84 5.45
C ALA A 535 -5.77 -1.89 4.67
N GLY A 536 -4.80 -2.49 3.96
CA GLY A 536 -3.68 -1.78 3.33
C GLY A 536 -2.61 -1.36 4.36
N CYS A 537 -1.38 -1.19 3.88
CA CYS A 537 -0.23 -0.91 4.75
C CYS A 537 0.56 0.35 4.33
N TYR A 538 0.76 0.55 3.02
CA TYR A 538 1.34 1.78 2.44
C TYR A 538 2.73 2.17 2.97
N GLY A 539 3.47 1.23 3.57
CA GLY A 539 4.69 1.52 4.32
C GLY A 539 4.71 0.74 5.63
N HIS A 540 5.33 1.25 6.67
CA HIS A 540 5.31 0.68 8.02
C HIS A 540 4.23 1.40 8.85
N ASN A 541 2.96 1.01 8.72
CA ASN A 541 1.89 1.49 9.63
C ASN A 541 1.94 0.72 10.98
N GLY A 542 0.89 0.79 11.80
CA GLY A 542 0.84 0.12 13.11
C GLY A 542 0.79 -1.42 13.11
N ALA A 543 0.90 -2.10 11.97
CA ALA A 543 0.75 -3.56 11.85
C ALA A 543 1.68 -4.38 12.76
N ASP A 544 2.90 -3.91 12.93
CA ASP A 544 3.91 -4.58 13.74
C ASP A 544 3.74 -4.25 15.23
N ASP A 545 3.34 -3.02 15.53
CA ASP A 545 3.09 -2.57 16.90
C ASP A 545 1.89 -3.29 17.52
N VAL A 546 0.80 -3.44 16.76
CA VAL A 546 -0.41 -4.15 17.20
C VAL A 546 -0.15 -5.64 17.43
N ALA A 547 0.82 -6.22 16.73
CA ALA A 547 1.21 -7.61 16.93
C ALA A 547 1.84 -7.84 18.32
N LEU A 548 2.66 -6.88 18.80
CA LEU A 548 3.16 -6.95 20.17
C LEU A 548 2.05 -6.73 21.19
N ASP A 549 1.13 -5.80 20.95
CA ASP A 549 -0.03 -5.63 21.84
C ASP A 549 -0.84 -6.95 21.94
N ALA A 550 -1.11 -7.60 20.81
CA ALA A 550 -1.84 -8.87 20.75
C ALA A 550 -1.10 -9.97 21.52
N ALA A 551 0.21 -10.11 21.32
CA ALA A 551 1.04 -11.10 22.02
C ALA A 551 1.05 -10.86 23.55
N LEU A 552 1.16 -9.60 23.99
CA LEU A 552 1.10 -9.25 25.42
C LEU A 552 -0.26 -9.61 26.04
N THR A 553 -1.36 -9.40 25.31
CA THR A 553 -2.70 -9.80 25.78
C THR A 553 -2.91 -11.32 25.75
N ALA A 554 -2.46 -12.02 24.71
CA ALA A 554 -2.56 -13.49 24.63
C ALA A 554 -1.77 -14.19 25.74
N ARG A 555 -0.62 -13.61 26.14
CA ARG A 555 0.17 -14.10 27.27
C ARG A 555 -0.59 -14.06 28.60
N ALA A 556 -1.56 -13.15 28.77
CA ALA A 556 -2.38 -13.07 29.97
C ALA A 556 -3.49 -14.14 30.03
N VAL A 557 -3.86 -14.72 28.88
CA VAL A 557 -4.92 -15.72 28.73
C VAL A 557 -4.44 -16.94 27.91
N PRO A 558 -3.43 -17.68 28.39
CA PRO A 558 -2.82 -18.77 27.63
C PRO A 558 -3.86 -19.83 27.22
N GLY A 559 -3.72 -20.38 26.02
CA GLY A 559 -4.64 -21.34 25.40
C GLY A 559 -5.89 -20.72 24.78
N GLN A 560 -6.06 -19.39 24.83
CA GLN A 560 -7.17 -18.69 24.19
C GLN A 560 -6.64 -17.69 23.14
N PRO A 561 -7.10 -17.75 21.88
CA PRO A 561 -6.68 -16.79 20.87
C PRO A 561 -7.28 -15.41 21.17
N VAL A 562 -6.50 -14.35 21.02
CA VAL A 562 -6.93 -12.97 21.26
C VAL A 562 -6.78 -12.15 19.97
N LEU A 563 -7.89 -11.63 19.44
CA LEU A 563 -7.90 -10.66 18.35
C LEU A 563 -7.91 -9.23 18.92
N LEU A 564 -6.77 -8.55 18.81
CA LEU A 564 -6.62 -7.16 19.20
C LEU A 564 -6.76 -6.25 17.97
N LYS A 565 -7.54 -5.18 18.12
CA LYS A 565 -7.66 -4.12 17.11
C LYS A 565 -7.48 -2.77 17.78
N TRP A 566 -6.83 -1.83 17.10
CA TRP A 566 -6.79 -0.44 17.56
C TRP A 566 -8.11 0.27 17.25
N MET A 567 -8.37 1.38 17.95
CA MET A 567 -9.38 2.35 17.53
C MET A 567 -8.77 3.33 16.50
N ARG A 568 -9.62 4.05 15.76
CA ARG A 568 -9.17 5.02 14.75
C ARG A 568 -8.27 6.10 15.35
N GLU A 569 -8.64 6.62 16.52
CA GLU A 569 -7.87 7.62 17.22
C GLU A 569 -6.52 7.11 17.73
N ASP A 570 -6.42 5.81 18.05
CA ASP A 570 -5.16 5.20 18.45
C ASP A 570 -4.24 5.00 17.23
N GLU A 571 -4.78 4.57 16.08
CA GLU A 571 -4.02 4.48 14.82
C GLU A 571 -3.46 5.84 14.42
N HIS A 572 -4.31 6.85 14.26
CA HIS A 572 -3.86 8.16 13.78
C HIS A 572 -2.88 8.84 14.75
N ALA A 573 -2.97 8.59 16.06
CA ALA A 573 -2.07 9.19 17.03
C ALA A 573 -0.72 8.45 17.19
N TRP A 574 -0.65 7.17 16.82
CA TRP A 574 0.50 6.31 17.15
C TRP A 574 1.11 5.51 16.01
N GLU A 575 0.46 5.43 14.84
CA GLU A 575 1.16 4.99 13.63
C GLU A 575 2.40 5.87 13.40
N PRO A 576 3.52 5.32 12.90
CA PRO A 576 4.66 6.16 12.62
C PRO A 576 4.40 6.90 11.30
N TYR A 577 4.74 8.19 11.22
CA TYR A 577 4.43 9.02 10.06
C TYR A 577 5.53 9.02 8.98
N GLY A 578 5.19 9.48 7.78
CA GLY A 578 6.17 9.92 6.80
C GLY A 578 6.85 11.21 7.25
N SER A 579 8.16 11.30 7.07
CA SER A 579 8.97 12.41 7.60
C SER A 579 8.78 13.73 6.86
N ALA A 580 8.76 14.82 7.62
CA ALA A 580 8.90 16.16 7.08
C ALA A 580 10.25 16.34 6.36
N MET A 581 10.26 17.19 5.33
CA MET A 581 11.42 17.44 4.47
C MET A 581 11.49 18.90 4.01
N VAL A 582 12.72 19.37 3.80
CA VAL A 582 13.03 20.62 3.10
C VAL A 582 13.97 20.28 1.95
N MET A 583 13.66 20.75 0.74
CA MET A 583 14.52 20.61 -0.44
C MET A 583 14.89 21.99 -0.96
N ASN A 584 16.17 22.34 -0.89
CA ASN A 584 16.69 23.58 -1.49
C ASN A 584 17.28 23.29 -2.85
N MET A 585 16.79 24.02 -3.86
CA MET A 585 17.16 23.89 -5.25
C MET A 585 17.87 25.14 -5.74
N GLN A 586 18.94 24.95 -6.52
CA GLN A 586 19.49 26.00 -7.38
C GLN A 586 19.91 25.37 -8.70
N ALA A 587 19.61 26.03 -9.82
CA ALA A 587 20.15 25.64 -11.11
C ALA A 587 20.47 26.86 -11.97
N SER A 588 21.42 26.68 -12.88
CA SER A 588 21.82 27.71 -13.84
C SER A 588 21.55 27.25 -15.27
N LEU A 589 21.10 28.20 -16.09
CA LEU A 589 20.86 28.05 -17.53
C LEU A 589 21.96 28.73 -18.31
N ASN A 590 22.39 28.11 -19.42
CA ASN A 590 23.18 28.73 -20.46
C ASN A 590 22.33 29.66 -21.33
N ALA A 591 22.98 30.47 -22.17
CA ALA A 591 22.30 31.37 -23.11
C ALA A 591 21.38 30.67 -24.12
N ASP A 592 21.60 29.38 -24.39
CA ASP A 592 20.77 28.53 -25.25
C ASP A 592 19.62 27.82 -24.50
N GLY A 593 19.42 28.18 -23.23
CA GLY A 593 18.41 27.59 -22.35
C GLY A 593 18.71 26.15 -21.90
N THR A 594 19.94 25.64 -22.03
CA THR A 594 20.33 24.36 -21.41
C THR A 594 20.69 24.53 -19.94
N VAL A 595 20.36 23.53 -19.10
CA VAL A 595 20.80 23.49 -17.69
C VAL A 595 22.28 23.12 -17.63
N CYS A 596 23.11 24.01 -17.12
CA CYS A 596 24.56 23.82 -17.01
C CYS A 596 25.04 23.43 -15.60
N ASP A 597 24.28 23.80 -14.56
CA ASP A 597 24.60 23.49 -13.16
C ASP A 597 23.34 23.20 -12.36
N TRP A 598 23.41 22.21 -11.48
CA TRP A 598 22.30 21.74 -10.65
C TRP A 598 22.75 21.46 -9.22
N ASN A 599 22.09 22.08 -8.24
CA ASN A 599 22.32 21.90 -6.81
C ASN A 599 21.01 21.51 -6.12
N HIS A 600 21.07 20.49 -5.28
CA HIS A 600 19.94 19.97 -4.51
C HIS A 600 20.40 19.56 -3.10
N ASP A 601 19.99 20.30 -2.09
CA ASP A 601 20.22 19.96 -0.68
C ASP A 601 18.90 19.47 -0.05
N VAL A 602 18.94 18.30 0.59
CA VAL A 602 17.76 17.64 1.18
C VAL A 602 17.94 17.49 2.69
N TRP A 603 17.08 18.14 3.47
CA TRP A 603 16.99 17.93 4.92
C TRP A 603 15.85 16.97 5.24
N SER A 604 16.12 15.95 6.06
CA SER A 604 15.07 15.08 6.58
C SER A 604 15.51 14.27 7.81
N TYR A 605 14.51 13.74 8.51
CA TYR A 605 14.66 12.73 9.54
C TYR A 605 14.88 11.32 8.95
N THR A 606 14.89 10.29 9.80
CA THR A 606 14.86 8.90 9.32
C THR A 606 13.56 8.62 8.58
N HIS A 607 13.59 7.72 7.59
CA HIS A 607 12.39 7.22 6.91
C HIS A 607 12.21 5.72 7.15
N SER A 608 12.80 5.17 8.22
CA SER A 608 12.65 3.75 8.56
C SER A 608 12.96 3.49 10.02
N ILE A 609 11.97 3.00 10.74
CA ILE A 609 12.09 2.38 12.08
C ILE A 609 11.38 1.03 12.10
N ARG A 610 11.46 0.29 10.99
CA ARG A 610 10.85 -1.05 10.83
C ARG A 610 11.21 -1.99 12.00
N PRO A 611 10.42 -3.06 12.23
CA PRO A 611 10.61 -3.96 13.36
C PRO A 611 12.04 -4.48 13.44
N ARG A 612 12.69 -4.22 14.56
CA ARG A 612 14.02 -4.73 14.90
C ARG A 612 14.07 -4.96 16.41
N GLY A 613 14.70 -6.06 16.81
CA GLY A 613 15.08 -6.36 18.18
C GLY A 613 16.57 -6.67 18.25
N GLY A 614 17.24 -6.29 19.33
CA GLY A 614 18.67 -6.54 19.51
C GLY A 614 19.24 -5.89 20.76
N ALA A 615 20.56 -5.89 20.92
CA ALA A 615 21.22 -5.39 22.13
C ALA A 615 20.87 -3.93 22.50
N GLU A 616 20.48 -3.11 21.52
CA GLU A 616 20.07 -1.72 21.72
C GLU A 616 18.56 -1.53 22.01
N GLY A 617 17.80 -2.63 22.07
CA GLY A 617 16.37 -2.66 22.39
C GLY A 617 15.46 -3.05 21.21
N SER A 618 14.22 -2.55 21.20
CA SER A 618 13.18 -2.88 20.21
C SER A 618 12.49 -1.63 19.65
N THR A 619 12.12 -1.67 18.38
CA THR A 619 11.34 -0.59 17.72
C THR A 619 9.82 -0.74 17.87
N LEU A 620 9.35 -1.84 18.47
CA LEU A 620 7.92 -2.10 18.68
C LEU A 620 7.38 -1.21 19.81
N LEU A 621 6.31 -0.47 19.51
CA LEU A 621 5.77 0.61 20.35
C LEU A 621 5.49 0.18 21.79
N ALA A 622 4.81 -0.95 21.99
CA ALA A 622 4.43 -1.40 23.32
C ALA A 622 5.64 -1.74 24.20
N GLY A 623 6.80 -2.08 23.62
CA GLY A 623 8.04 -2.32 24.35
C GLY A 623 8.47 -1.12 25.19
N ALA A 624 8.37 0.09 24.63
CA ALA A 624 8.67 1.34 25.33
C ALA A 624 7.63 1.68 26.42
N HIS A 625 6.47 1.02 26.41
CA HIS A 625 5.42 1.21 27.40
C HIS A 625 5.52 0.23 28.59
N LEU A 626 6.35 -0.82 28.52
CA LEU A 626 6.49 -1.80 29.61
C LEU A 626 7.22 -1.25 30.83
N ALA A 627 7.13 -1.96 31.96
CA ALA A 627 7.94 -1.75 33.15
C ALA A 627 8.72 -3.04 33.51
N PRO A 628 10.08 -3.03 33.42
CA PRO A 628 10.91 -1.97 32.86
C PRO A 628 10.68 -1.78 31.34
N PRO A 629 10.88 -0.57 30.79
CA PRO A 629 10.70 -0.33 29.37
C PRO A 629 11.82 -0.98 28.55
N VAL A 630 11.47 -1.53 27.39
CA VAL A 630 12.44 -1.94 26.38
C VAL A 630 12.96 -0.68 25.68
N PRO A 631 14.28 -0.41 25.65
CA PRO A 631 14.82 0.77 25.00
C PRO A 631 14.46 0.84 23.52
N THR A 632 14.27 2.05 22.99
CA THR A 632 14.13 2.26 21.55
C THR A 632 15.51 2.48 20.93
N PRO A 633 15.91 1.70 19.91
CA PRO A 633 17.21 1.88 19.25
C PRO A 633 17.36 3.27 18.63
N PRO A 634 18.56 3.87 18.64
CA PRO A 634 18.81 5.16 18.01
C PRO A 634 18.65 5.10 16.48
N THR A 635 18.20 6.21 15.90
CA THR A 635 18.15 6.36 14.44
C THR A 635 19.55 6.64 13.89
N ARG A 636 19.81 6.19 12.65
CA ARG A 636 21.12 6.29 12.01
C ARG A 636 20.99 6.76 10.57
N LEU A 637 22.01 7.46 10.10
CA LEU A 637 22.14 7.83 8.70
C LEU A 637 22.14 6.58 7.81
N MET A 638 21.22 6.53 6.85
CA MET A 638 21.20 5.48 5.83
C MET A 638 22.20 5.81 4.71
N MET A 639 23.18 4.91 4.51
CA MET A 639 24.25 5.00 3.49
C MET A 639 24.00 4.14 2.24
N GLY A 640 22.92 3.37 2.19
CA GLY A 640 22.59 2.55 1.02
C GLY A 640 22.10 3.38 -0.18
N PRO A 641 22.18 2.85 -1.41
CA PRO A 641 21.69 3.51 -2.61
C PRO A 641 20.20 3.86 -2.49
N GLU A 642 19.82 5.05 -2.92
CA GLU A 642 18.43 5.46 -3.11
C GLU A 642 17.57 5.16 -1.88
N SER A 643 18.08 5.52 -0.70
CA SER A 643 17.54 5.17 0.61
C SER A 643 17.20 6.37 1.48
N GLY A 644 16.24 6.19 2.39
CA GLY A 644 15.83 7.25 3.30
C GLY A 644 15.40 8.53 2.59
N GLY A 645 15.85 9.67 3.12
CA GLY A 645 15.53 11.00 2.59
C GLY A 645 16.15 11.32 1.23
N HIS A 646 17.25 10.68 0.80
CA HIS A 646 17.89 11.00 -0.49
C HIS A 646 17.35 10.17 -1.67
N ARG A 647 16.35 9.31 -1.44
CA ARG A 647 15.75 8.52 -2.53
C ARG A 647 15.23 9.46 -3.62
N ASN A 648 15.64 9.22 -4.87
CA ASN A 648 15.39 10.06 -6.04
C ASN A 648 15.86 11.52 -5.92
N ALA A 649 16.78 11.85 -5.00
CA ALA A 649 17.32 13.22 -4.91
C ALA A 649 18.21 13.58 -6.11
N ARG A 650 18.84 12.60 -6.75
CA ARG A 650 19.56 12.80 -8.01
C ARG A 650 18.57 12.83 -9.18
N PRO A 651 18.54 13.91 -9.98
CA PRO A 651 17.69 13.96 -11.17
C PRO A 651 18.15 12.96 -12.23
N LYS A 652 17.21 12.53 -13.10
CA LYS A 652 17.51 11.66 -14.24
C LYS A 652 18.01 12.37 -15.49
N TYR A 653 17.91 13.68 -15.48
CA TYR A 653 18.41 14.54 -16.55
C TYR A 653 19.94 14.55 -16.60
N ALA A 654 20.48 14.64 -17.80
CA ALA A 654 21.91 14.75 -18.07
C ALA A 654 22.34 16.22 -17.94
N PHE A 655 22.86 16.59 -16.77
CA PHE A 655 23.44 17.92 -16.54
C PHE A 655 24.96 17.83 -16.46
N GLN A 656 25.64 18.88 -16.91
CA GLN A 656 27.11 18.93 -16.93
C GLN A 656 27.71 18.95 -15.52
N ARG A 657 27.08 19.70 -14.61
CA ARG A 657 27.47 19.81 -13.21
C ARG A 657 26.28 19.48 -12.30
N GLN A 658 26.49 18.61 -11.33
CA GLN A 658 25.48 18.21 -10.35
C GLN A 658 26.09 18.12 -8.95
N ARG A 659 25.43 18.72 -7.97
CA ARG A 659 25.72 18.61 -6.55
C ARG A 659 24.44 18.23 -5.81
N VAL A 660 24.43 17.06 -5.17
CA VAL A 660 23.29 16.59 -4.40
C VAL A 660 23.75 16.25 -2.99
N VAL A 661 23.13 16.82 -1.97
CA VAL A 661 23.56 16.67 -0.58
C VAL A 661 22.40 16.24 0.29
N LYS A 662 22.66 15.28 1.18
CA LYS A 662 21.72 14.86 2.22
C LYS A 662 22.17 15.40 3.56
N HIS A 663 21.27 16.11 4.23
CA HIS A 663 21.39 16.54 5.62
C HIS A 663 20.44 15.70 6.48
N PHE A 664 21.00 14.80 7.28
CA PHE A 664 20.24 13.89 8.14
C PHE A 664 20.15 14.41 9.56
N ALA A 665 18.92 14.62 10.02
CA ALA A 665 18.61 14.89 11.42
C ALA A 665 18.16 13.61 12.14
N SER A 666 18.82 13.25 13.24
CA SER A 666 18.51 12.01 13.96
C SER A 666 17.32 12.14 14.93
N GLN A 667 16.99 13.36 15.37
CA GLN A 667 16.00 13.61 16.41
C GLN A 667 14.67 14.14 15.84
N SER A 668 13.82 13.23 15.37
CA SER A 668 12.47 13.64 14.94
C SER A 668 11.57 13.91 16.14
N PRO A 669 10.82 15.04 16.17
CA PRO A 669 9.83 15.29 17.22
C PRO A 669 8.64 14.32 17.12
N LEU A 670 8.32 13.82 15.92
CA LEU A 670 7.28 12.84 15.72
C LEU A 670 7.85 11.44 15.47
N ARG A 671 7.09 10.40 15.84
CA ARG A 671 7.46 9.03 15.47
C ARG A 671 7.31 8.88 13.96
N VAL A 672 8.42 8.60 13.26
CA VAL A 672 8.44 8.50 11.79
C VAL A 672 9.01 7.19 11.28
N SER A 673 8.49 6.70 10.15
CA SER A 673 8.96 5.49 9.48
C SER A 673 8.73 5.55 7.97
N ALA A 674 8.90 4.42 7.30
CA ALA A 674 8.68 4.26 5.88
C ALA A 674 7.20 4.50 5.54
N LEU A 675 6.88 5.63 4.91
CA LEU A 675 5.67 5.81 4.10
C LEU A 675 6.03 5.56 2.64
N ARG A 676 5.08 5.10 1.81
CA ARG A 676 5.27 4.88 0.37
C ARG A 676 6.11 6.01 -0.27
N SER A 677 7.06 5.61 -1.10
CA SER A 677 8.08 6.45 -1.78
C SER A 677 9.21 7.03 -0.91
N LEU A 678 9.15 6.96 0.43
CA LEU A 678 10.13 7.61 1.32
C LEU A 678 10.41 9.07 0.90
N GLY A 679 11.68 9.46 0.76
CA GLY A 679 12.08 10.77 0.26
C GLY A 679 11.75 11.04 -1.21
N ALA A 680 11.47 10.02 -2.03
CA ALA A 680 11.25 10.20 -3.47
C ALA A 680 10.05 11.09 -3.77
N HIS A 681 9.00 11.00 -2.96
CA HIS A 681 7.80 11.82 -3.11
C HIS A 681 8.13 13.32 -3.06
N ALA A 682 8.95 13.73 -2.08
CA ALA A 682 9.34 15.13 -1.90
C ALA A 682 10.42 15.55 -2.92
N ASN A 683 11.42 14.71 -3.14
CA ASN A 683 12.53 15.01 -4.03
C ASN A 683 12.07 15.15 -5.49
N VAL A 684 11.21 14.24 -5.98
CA VAL A 684 10.68 14.33 -7.35
C VAL A 684 9.72 15.51 -7.46
N PHE A 685 8.92 15.82 -6.43
CA PHE A 685 8.13 17.06 -6.42
C PHE A 685 9.02 18.29 -6.66
N ALA A 686 10.09 18.44 -5.87
CA ALA A 686 11.02 19.55 -6.03
C ALA A 686 11.72 19.55 -7.41
N ILE A 687 12.25 18.41 -7.84
CA ILE A 687 12.96 18.27 -9.12
C ILE A 687 12.03 18.64 -10.29
N GLU A 688 10.85 18.04 -10.38
CA GLU A 688 9.95 18.20 -11.54
C GLU A 688 9.21 19.53 -11.55
N SER A 689 8.93 20.13 -10.40
CA SER A 689 8.44 21.52 -10.35
C SER A 689 9.54 22.51 -10.72
N PHE A 690 10.77 22.30 -10.27
CA PHE A 690 11.88 23.19 -10.61
C PHE A 690 12.32 23.05 -12.08
N MET A 691 12.26 21.85 -12.64
CA MET A 691 12.44 21.62 -14.08
C MET A 691 11.41 22.38 -14.93
N ASP A 692 10.17 22.46 -14.45
CA ASP A 692 9.13 23.25 -15.11
C ASP A 692 9.39 24.76 -15.00
N GLU A 693 9.83 25.25 -13.83
CA GLU A 693 10.28 26.64 -13.65
C GLU A 693 11.43 27.01 -14.60
N LEU A 694 12.42 26.12 -14.76
CA LEU A 694 13.53 26.30 -15.69
C LEU A 694 13.09 26.29 -17.16
N ALA A 695 12.12 25.44 -17.53
CA ALA A 695 11.56 25.43 -18.89
C ALA A 695 10.92 26.79 -19.23
N HIS A 696 10.14 27.35 -18.30
CA HIS A 696 9.52 28.66 -18.47
C HIS A 696 10.55 29.79 -18.50
N ALA A 697 11.57 29.74 -17.65
CA ALA A 697 12.68 30.72 -17.67
C ALA A 697 13.44 30.69 -19.00
N ALA A 698 13.61 29.51 -19.60
CA ALA A 698 14.20 29.32 -20.92
C ALA A 698 13.26 29.66 -22.09
N GLY A 699 11.98 29.98 -21.83
CA GLY A 699 10.96 30.19 -22.87
C GLY A 699 10.67 28.93 -23.71
N ALA A 700 10.84 27.74 -23.12
CA ALA A 700 10.68 26.45 -23.78
C ALA A 700 9.41 25.73 -23.35
N ASP A 701 8.84 24.91 -24.25
CA ASP A 701 7.76 23.99 -23.91
C ASP A 701 8.22 22.98 -22.83
N PRO A 702 7.45 22.73 -21.77
CA PRO A 702 7.84 21.85 -20.67
C PRO A 702 8.16 20.40 -21.05
N VAL A 703 7.53 19.85 -22.10
CA VAL A 703 7.82 18.48 -22.59
C VAL A 703 9.12 18.51 -23.37
N ALA A 704 9.25 19.41 -24.35
CA ALA A 704 10.45 19.57 -25.16
C ALA A 704 11.69 19.86 -24.29
N PHE A 705 11.54 20.68 -23.24
CA PHE A 705 12.62 20.99 -22.31
C PHE A 705 13.11 19.76 -21.55
N ARG A 706 12.22 18.88 -21.08
CA ARG A 706 12.59 17.61 -20.44
C ARG A 706 13.32 16.69 -21.41
N LEU A 707 12.78 16.52 -22.61
CA LEU A 707 13.36 15.67 -23.66
C LEU A 707 14.76 16.16 -24.07
N LYS A 708 14.97 17.47 -24.17
CA LYS A 708 16.28 18.09 -24.46
C LYS A 708 17.38 17.67 -23.46
N HIS A 709 17.00 17.34 -22.23
CA HIS A 709 17.94 17.00 -21.15
C HIS A 709 17.96 15.50 -20.81
N LEU A 710 17.37 14.62 -21.64
CA LEU A 710 17.36 13.17 -21.43
C LEU A 710 18.19 12.44 -22.48
N GLN A 711 18.82 11.35 -22.05
CA GLN A 711 19.52 10.39 -22.91
C GLN A 711 18.95 8.97 -22.80
N ASP A 712 18.19 8.68 -21.75
CA ASP A 712 17.57 7.37 -21.53
C ASP A 712 16.34 7.22 -22.43
N GLU A 713 16.43 6.33 -23.42
CA GLU A 713 15.35 6.06 -24.39
C GLU A 713 14.05 5.59 -23.73
N ARG A 714 14.11 4.91 -22.58
CA ARG A 714 12.91 4.47 -21.85
C ARG A 714 12.24 5.65 -21.13
N ALA A 715 13.03 6.56 -20.59
CA ALA A 715 12.54 7.81 -20.02
C ALA A 715 11.86 8.69 -21.07
N ILE A 716 12.49 8.80 -22.25
CA ILE A 716 11.95 9.51 -23.41
C ILE A 716 10.61 8.88 -23.82
N ALA A 717 10.57 7.56 -24.02
CA ALA A 717 9.38 6.85 -24.46
C ALA A 717 8.16 7.02 -23.52
N VAL A 718 8.36 7.02 -22.19
CA VAL A 718 7.23 7.25 -21.26
C VAL A 718 6.72 8.69 -21.31
N ILE A 719 7.60 9.68 -21.44
CA ILE A 719 7.20 11.10 -21.54
C ILE A 719 6.42 11.33 -22.84
N GLU A 720 6.92 10.81 -23.96
CA GLU A 720 6.26 10.91 -25.26
C GLU A 720 4.89 10.21 -25.25
N ALA A 721 4.80 9.00 -24.70
CA ALA A 721 3.53 8.27 -24.60
C ALA A 721 2.49 9.01 -23.74
N ALA A 722 2.90 9.61 -22.61
CA ALA A 722 1.99 10.40 -21.77
C ALA A 722 1.55 11.69 -22.48
N ALA A 723 2.47 12.40 -23.13
CA ALA A 723 2.20 13.62 -23.86
C ALA A 723 1.25 13.36 -25.05
N GLU A 724 1.50 12.30 -25.83
CA GLU A 724 0.65 11.89 -26.94
C GLU A 724 -0.77 11.54 -26.47
N GLN A 725 -0.90 10.69 -25.46
CA GLN A 725 -2.21 10.27 -24.93
C GLN A 725 -2.99 11.45 -24.32
N ALA A 726 -2.29 12.40 -23.69
CA ALA A 726 -2.91 13.63 -23.21
C ALA A 726 -3.33 14.58 -24.34
N GLY A 727 -2.83 14.40 -25.57
CA GLY A 727 -2.96 15.37 -26.65
C GLY A 727 -2.21 16.66 -26.31
N TRP A 728 -0.97 16.55 -25.83
CA TRP A 728 -0.12 17.70 -25.52
C TRP A 728 0.17 18.50 -26.79
N ALA A 729 -0.10 19.79 -26.75
CA ALA A 729 0.22 20.73 -27.81
C ALA A 729 1.15 21.79 -27.23
N ALA A 730 2.21 22.14 -27.98
CA ALA A 730 3.18 23.17 -27.56
C ALA A 730 2.58 24.60 -27.50
N GLN A 731 1.32 24.79 -27.92
CA GLN A 731 0.68 26.09 -27.83
C GLN A 731 0.07 26.31 -26.43
N PRO A 732 0.25 27.51 -25.84
CA PRO A 732 -0.38 27.85 -24.57
C PRO A 732 -1.90 27.68 -24.64
N ARG A 733 -2.49 27.08 -23.60
CA ARG A 733 -3.95 27.04 -23.48
C ARG A 733 -4.49 28.47 -23.33
N PRO A 734 -5.72 28.76 -23.79
CA PRO A 734 -6.31 30.09 -23.62
C PRO A 734 -6.31 30.49 -22.15
N ALA A 735 -5.57 31.55 -21.81
CA ALA A 735 -5.54 32.08 -20.46
C ALA A 735 -6.94 32.60 -20.06
N GLY A 736 -7.39 32.32 -18.84
CA GLY A 736 -8.48 33.09 -18.21
C GLY A 736 -9.64 32.31 -17.60
N ASN A 737 -9.74 30.99 -17.73
CA ASN A 737 -10.84 30.20 -17.15
C ASN A 737 -10.42 29.33 -15.96
N GLY A 738 -9.16 29.40 -15.49
CA GLY A 738 -8.66 28.56 -14.40
C GLY A 738 -8.35 27.12 -14.79
N ALA A 739 -8.45 26.74 -16.06
CA ALA A 739 -8.05 25.42 -16.53
C ALA A 739 -6.55 25.39 -16.85
N GLY A 740 -5.85 24.33 -16.41
CA GLY A 740 -4.42 24.17 -16.68
C GLY A 740 -4.03 22.71 -16.83
N ARG A 741 -2.84 22.49 -17.41
CA ARG A 741 -2.24 21.17 -17.62
C ARG A 741 -0.79 21.16 -17.21
N GLY A 742 -0.38 20.12 -16.51
CA GLY A 742 0.99 19.93 -16.06
C GLY A 742 1.48 18.52 -16.32
N ILE A 743 2.79 18.39 -16.55
CA ILE A 743 3.49 17.12 -16.72
C ILE A 743 4.63 17.00 -15.69
N ALA A 744 4.89 15.78 -15.25
CA ALA A 744 6.07 15.41 -14.49
C ALA A 744 6.49 13.96 -14.79
N PHE A 745 7.76 13.65 -14.56
CA PHE A 745 8.35 12.34 -14.82
C PHE A 745 9.24 11.86 -13.68
N ALA A 746 9.32 10.54 -13.47
CA ALA A 746 10.39 9.93 -12.68
C ALA A 746 10.64 8.47 -13.09
N GLN A 747 11.87 8.01 -12.84
CA GLN A 747 12.15 6.59 -12.67
C GLN A 747 12.23 6.28 -11.17
N TYR A 748 11.38 5.40 -10.66
CA TYR A 748 11.37 5.10 -9.22
C TYR A 748 12.71 4.51 -8.75
N LYS A 749 13.27 5.08 -7.67
CA LYS A 749 14.63 4.82 -7.15
C LYS A 749 15.73 4.89 -8.21
N ASN A 750 15.50 5.64 -9.29
CA ASN A 750 16.42 5.75 -10.40
C ASN A 750 16.83 4.39 -11.03
N ARG A 751 16.04 3.32 -10.82
CA ARG A 751 16.36 1.96 -11.29
C ARG A 751 15.16 1.04 -11.55
N GLN A 752 13.96 1.39 -11.09
CA GLN A 752 12.75 0.57 -11.24
C GLN A 752 11.83 1.16 -12.31
N CYS A 753 10.50 1.04 -12.13
CA CYS A 753 9.51 1.49 -13.10
C CYS A 753 9.65 2.99 -13.42
N TYR A 754 9.56 3.30 -14.71
CA TYR A 754 9.49 4.65 -15.25
C TYR A 754 8.01 5.06 -15.30
N ALA A 755 7.70 6.29 -14.89
CA ALA A 755 6.35 6.84 -14.97
C ALA A 755 6.38 8.33 -15.35
N ALA A 756 5.57 8.69 -16.32
CA ALA A 756 5.20 10.07 -16.64
C ALA A 756 3.72 10.29 -16.34
N VAL A 757 3.39 11.43 -15.75
CA VAL A 757 2.02 11.79 -15.37
C VAL A 757 1.70 13.15 -15.95
N VAL A 758 0.57 13.24 -16.65
CA VAL A 758 -0.05 14.49 -17.09
C VAL A 758 -1.37 14.68 -16.33
N VAL A 759 -1.60 15.86 -15.77
CA VAL A 759 -2.84 16.18 -15.04
C VAL A 759 -3.48 17.43 -15.66
N ASP A 760 -4.79 17.35 -15.91
CA ASP A 760 -5.66 18.49 -16.20
C ASP A 760 -6.37 18.91 -14.91
N VAL A 761 -6.26 20.20 -14.57
CA VAL A 761 -6.89 20.79 -13.39
C VAL A 761 -7.80 21.96 -13.76
N GLU A 762 -8.72 22.26 -12.86
CA GLU A 762 -9.47 23.52 -12.81
C GLU A 762 -9.24 24.17 -11.44
N VAL A 763 -8.86 25.45 -11.43
CA VAL A 763 -8.58 26.23 -10.22
C VAL A 763 -9.64 27.33 -10.09
N ASP A 764 -10.43 27.25 -9.03
CA ASP A 764 -11.31 28.35 -8.65
C ASP A 764 -10.49 29.43 -7.95
N ARG A 765 -10.30 30.57 -8.63
CA ARG A 765 -9.54 31.72 -8.13
C ARG A 765 -10.17 32.39 -6.91
N THR A 766 -11.47 32.17 -6.66
CA THR A 766 -12.19 32.78 -5.54
C THR A 766 -12.04 31.97 -4.26
N SER A 767 -12.12 30.65 -4.37
CA SER A 767 -12.01 29.74 -3.22
C SER A 767 -10.60 29.18 -3.02
N GLY A 768 -9.74 29.21 -4.05
CA GLY A 768 -8.45 28.51 -4.07
C GLY A 768 -8.58 27.00 -4.30
N GLN A 769 -9.79 26.49 -4.53
CA GLN A 769 -10.01 25.06 -4.72
C GLN A 769 -9.41 24.57 -6.04
N ILE A 770 -8.66 23.47 -5.98
CA ILE A 770 -8.14 22.74 -7.13
C ILE A 770 -9.02 21.51 -7.38
N GLN A 771 -9.59 21.40 -8.56
CA GLN A 771 -10.31 20.20 -9.01
C GLN A 771 -9.50 19.44 -10.06
N LEU A 772 -9.26 18.15 -9.82
CA LEU A 772 -8.62 17.27 -10.79
C LEU A 772 -9.67 16.75 -11.78
N LYS A 773 -9.51 17.04 -13.07
CA LYS A 773 -10.50 16.65 -14.09
C LYS A 773 -10.12 15.34 -14.76
N ARG A 774 -8.86 15.23 -15.19
CA ARG A 774 -8.33 14.10 -15.96
C ARG A 774 -6.86 13.89 -15.61
N ALA A 775 -6.42 12.64 -15.59
CA ALA A 775 -5.02 12.28 -15.47
C ALA A 775 -4.64 11.21 -16.50
N VAL A 776 -3.46 11.36 -17.09
CA VAL A 776 -2.85 10.38 -17.99
C VAL A 776 -1.56 9.88 -17.37
N ILE A 777 -1.40 8.58 -17.30
CA ILE A 777 -0.21 7.88 -16.84
C ILE A 777 0.40 7.14 -18.03
N ALA A 778 1.70 7.28 -18.25
CA ALA A 778 2.45 6.32 -19.07
C ALA A 778 3.54 5.67 -18.22
N ALA A 779 3.66 4.35 -18.31
CA ALA A 779 4.60 3.60 -17.48
C ALA A 779 5.32 2.47 -18.22
N ASP A 780 6.59 2.28 -17.88
CA ASP A 780 7.43 1.17 -18.33
C ASP A 780 7.95 0.42 -17.09
N ALA A 781 7.50 -0.83 -16.93
CA ALA A 781 7.86 -1.72 -15.83
C ALA A 781 8.69 -2.94 -16.29
N GLY A 782 9.32 -2.87 -17.47
CA GLY A 782 9.95 -4.03 -18.10
C GLY A 782 8.92 -5.03 -18.61
N GLN A 783 9.13 -6.32 -18.36
CA GLN A 783 8.13 -7.34 -18.70
C GLN A 783 6.92 -7.24 -17.76
N VAL A 784 5.73 -7.14 -18.34
CA VAL A 784 4.48 -7.03 -17.59
C VAL A 784 3.90 -8.42 -17.35
N VAL A 785 3.71 -8.78 -16.08
CA VAL A 785 3.09 -10.06 -15.69
C VAL A 785 1.57 -10.00 -15.81
N ASN A 786 0.97 -8.98 -15.19
CA ASN A 786 -0.46 -8.74 -15.24
C ASN A 786 -0.71 -7.25 -15.53
N PRO A 787 -1.17 -6.89 -16.74
CA PRO A 787 -1.33 -5.51 -17.13
C PRO A 787 -2.46 -4.78 -16.36
N ASP A 788 -3.54 -5.46 -15.96
CA ASP A 788 -4.56 -4.84 -15.12
C ASP A 788 -4.07 -4.61 -13.68
N GLY A 789 -3.37 -5.61 -13.11
CA GLY A 789 -2.72 -5.46 -11.81
C GLY A 789 -1.71 -4.30 -11.77
N LEU A 790 -0.93 -4.11 -12.86
CA LEU A 790 -0.01 -2.99 -13.01
C LEU A 790 -0.75 -1.65 -13.10
N SER A 791 -1.73 -1.51 -13.99
CA SER A 791 -2.50 -0.26 -14.14
C SER A 791 -3.20 0.13 -12.84
N ASN A 792 -3.83 -0.83 -12.14
CA ASN A 792 -4.48 -0.60 -10.86
C ASN A 792 -3.51 -0.04 -9.80
N GLN A 793 -2.27 -0.55 -9.72
CA GLN A 793 -1.25 0.02 -8.82
C GLN A 793 -0.84 1.45 -9.21
N LEU A 794 -0.69 1.73 -10.50
CA LEU A 794 -0.31 3.06 -11.01
C LEU A 794 -1.40 4.10 -10.75
N GLU A 795 -2.66 3.75 -11.03
CA GLU A 795 -3.84 4.59 -10.78
C GLU A 795 -4.00 4.91 -9.29
N GLY A 796 -3.94 3.88 -8.44
CA GLY A 796 -4.03 4.08 -6.99
C GLY A 796 -2.87 4.91 -6.41
N GLY A 797 -1.66 4.75 -6.97
CA GLY A 797 -0.51 5.58 -6.62
C GLY A 797 -0.71 7.06 -6.98
N LEU A 798 -1.31 7.33 -8.14
CA LEU A 798 -1.66 8.69 -8.56
C LEU A 798 -2.69 9.31 -7.62
N VAL A 799 -3.77 8.59 -7.31
CA VAL A 799 -4.83 9.10 -6.43
C VAL A 799 -4.31 9.35 -5.01
N GLN A 800 -3.48 8.44 -4.48
CA GLN A 800 -2.88 8.62 -3.15
C GLN A 800 -1.96 9.84 -3.10
N ALA A 801 -1.10 10.05 -4.11
CA ALA A 801 -0.23 11.23 -4.14
C ALA A 801 -0.97 12.53 -4.43
N ALA A 802 -2.06 12.49 -5.21
CA ALA A 802 -2.97 13.63 -5.35
C ALA A 802 -3.61 14.01 -4.01
N SER A 803 -4.01 13.02 -3.20
CA SER A 803 -4.52 13.24 -1.85
C SER A 803 -3.48 13.91 -0.95
N TRP A 804 -2.23 13.42 -0.96
CA TRP A 804 -1.11 14.06 -0.25
C TRP A 804 -0.83 15.49 -0.72
N ALA A 805 -0.86 15.71 -2.03
CA ALA A 805 -0.57 17.01 -2.62
C ALA A 805 -1.66 18.04 -2.35
N LEU A 806 -2.92 17.65 -2.10
CA LEU A 806 -4.03 18.59 -1.99
C LEU A 806 -4.55 18.78 -0.56
N LEU A 807 -4.44 17.77 0.31
CA LEU A 807 -5.21 17.74 1.56
C LEU A 807 -4.41 17.39 2.81
N GLU A 808 -3.42 16.51 2.70
CA GLU A 808 -2.99 15.74 3.87
C GLU A 808 -1.78 16.33 4.60
N GLN A 809 -1.96 16.54 5.91
CA GLN A 809 -0.91 16.92 6.85
C GLN A 809 -1.28 16.40 8.24
N VAL A 810 -0.31 15.80 8.94
CA VAL A 810 -0.46 15.49 10.37
C VAL A 810 -0.42 16.80 11.14
N THR A 811 -1.42 17.02 11.98
CA THR A 811 -1.50 18.20 12.86
C THR A 811 -1.32 17.80 14.31
N PHE A 812 -0.73 18.70 15.11
CA PHE A 812 -0.41 18.45 16.51
C PHE A 812 -0.27 19.74 17.33
N ASP A 813 -0.50 19.63 18.63
CA ASP A 813 -0.25 20.68 19.61
C ASP A 813 0.96 20.32 20.49
N ALA A 814 1.23 21.13 21.52
CA ALA A 814 2.36 20.89 22.42
C ALA A 814 2.24 19.57 23.19
N ASP A 815 1.05 18.98 23.34
CA ASP A 815 0.83 17.80 24.16
C ASP A 815 0.66 16.51 23.32
N ARG A 816 0.12 16.61 22.11
CA ARG A 816 -0.35 15.45 21.34
C ARG A 816 -0.62 15.73 19.85
N ILE A 817 -0.81 14.64 19.11
CA ILE A 817 -1.37 14.64 17.76
C ILE A 817 -2.86 15.01 17.81
N THR A 818 -3.30 15.92 16.93
CA THR A 818 -4.68 16.45 16.89
C THR A 818 -5.47 15.95 15.68
N SER A 819 -4.80 15.59 14.58
CA SER A 819 -5.37 14.81 13.48
C SER A 819 -5.61 13.37 13.93
N ARG A 820 -6.80 13.04 14.47
CA ARG A 820 -7.08 11.72 15.10
C ARG A 820 -8.22 10.94 14.44
N ASP A 821 -8.84 11.50 13.42
CA ASP A 821 -9.95 10.89 12.69
C ASP A 821 -9.99 11.39 11.24
N TRP A 822 -11.03 11.07 10.48
CA TRP A 822 -11.13 11.43 9.06
C TRP A 822 -11.60 12.87 8.81
N ASP A 823 -12.15 13.54 9.82
CA ASP A 823 -12.56 14.94 9.72
C ASP A 823 -11.35 15.86 9.96
N THR A 824 -10.50 15.47 10.90
CA THR A 824 -9.25 16.18 11.24
C THR A 824 -8.05 15.78 10.37
N TYR A 825 -8.15 14.67 9.62
CA TYR A 825 -7.17 14.25 8.59
C TYR A 825 -7.91 13.86 7.30
N PRO A 826 -8.32 14.85 6.47
CA PRO A 826 -9.06 14.57 5.25
C PRO A 826 -8.18 13.92 4.20
N ILE A 827 -8.74 12.93 3.50
CA ILE A 827 -8.15 12.34 2.29
C ILE A 827 -9.07 12.58 1.08
N LEU A 828 -8.52 12.43 -0.13
CA LEU A 828 -9.27 12.61 -1.37
C LEU A 828 -10.48 11.67 -1.41
N ARG A 829 -11.63 12.19 -1.85
CA ARG A 829 -12.91 11.49 -1.97
C ARG A 829 -13.28 11.29 -3.44
N PHE A 830 -14.37 10.55 -3.71
CA PHE A 830 -14.90 10.36 -5.07
C PHE A 830 -15.09 11.67 -5.85
N THR A 831 -15.52 12.74 -5.18
CA THR A 831 -15.75 14.06 -5.79
C THR A 831 -14.47 14.78 -6.21
N GLY A 832 -13.31 14.39 -5.67
CA GLY A 832 -12.00 14.95 -6.03
C GLY A 832 -11.15 14.05 -6.92
N ALA A 833 -11.58 12.83 -7.19
CA ALA A 833 -10.84 11.88 -8.02
C ALA A 833 -11.01 12.19 -9.53
N PRO A 834 -9.91 12.27 -10.30
CA PRO A 834 -9.97 12.48 -11.75
C PRO A 834 -10.42 11.21 -12.48
N VAL A 835 -10.82 11.36 -13.74
CA VAL A 835 -10.83 10.24 -14.70
C VAL A 835 -9.39 9.89 -15.07
N ILE A 836 -9.03 8.61 -15.10
CA ILE A 836 -7.64 8.17 -15.29
C ILE A 836 -7.48 7.33 -16.55
N GLU A 837 -6.45 7.64 -17.33
CA GLU A 837 -5.98 6.86 -18.48
C GLU A 837 -4.59 6.33 -18.24
N THR A 838 -4.36 5.05 -18.50
CA THR A 838 -3.06 4.42 -18.32
C THR A 838 -2.54 3.87 -19.65
N VAL A 839 -1.29 4.17 -19.99
CA VAL A 839 -0.54 3.61 -21.11
C VAL A 839 0.61 2.77 -20.56
N ILE A 840 0.60 1.47 -20.85
CA ILE A 840 1.63 0.52 -20.43
C ILE A 840 2.55 0.25 -21.62
N LEU A 841 3.85 0.53 -21.45
CA LEU A 841 4.90 0.18 -22.39
C LEU A 841 5.49 -1.16 -21.97
N ASN A 842 5.02 -2.24 -22.59
CA ASN A 842 5.45 -3.60 -22.26
C ASN A 842 6.74 -3.97 -22.98
N ARG A 843 7.69 -4.55 -22.24
CA ARG A 843 8.98 -5.02 -22.76
C ARG A 843 9.20 -6.48 -22.38
N PRO A 844 8.69 -7.45 -23.16
CA PRO A 844 8.69 -8.86 -22.79
C PRO A 844 10.08 -9.46 -22.50
N ASP A 845 11.14 -8.94 -23.12
CA ASP A 845 12.52 -9.42 -22.96
C ASP A 845 13.30 -8.73 -21.82
N GLN A 846 12.67 -7.80 -21.09
CA GLN A 846 13.30 -7.04 -20.02
C GLN A 846 12.94 -7.61 -18.63
N PRO A 847 13.81 -7.46 -17.62
CA PRO A 847 13.48 -7.89 -16.25
C PRO A 847 12.20 -7.24 -15.71
N PHE A 848 11.53 -7.93 -14.79
CA PHE A 848 10.43 -7.34 -14.02
C PHE A 848 10.94 -6.16 -13.18
N LEU A 849 10.27 -5.01 -13.25
CA LEU A 849 10.58 -3.84 -12.41
C LEU A 849 9.46 -3.57 -11.41
N GLY A 850 9.85 -3.08 -10.23
CA GLY A 850 8.91 -2.64 -9.21
C GLY A 850 8.12 -1.39 -9.60
N SER A 851 6.79 -1.44 -9.49
CA SER A 851 5.88 -0.39 -9.99
C SER A 851 4.94 0.24 -8.95
N GLY A 852 4.72 -0.38 -7.79
CA GLY A 852 3.71 0.05 -6.81
C GLY A 852 3.93 1.43 -6.15
N GLU A 853 5.05 2.08 -6.45
CA GLU A 853 5.46 3.40 -5.94
C GLU A 853 5.85 4.37 -7.07
N ALA A 854 5.56 4.04 -8.33
CA ALA A 854 6.09 4.78 -9.49
C ALA A 854 5.40 6.13 -9.72
N THR A 855 4.07 6.17 -9.64
CA THR A 855 3.26 7.37 -9.92
C THR A 855 3.20 8.33 -8.74
N GLN A 856 3.42 7.87 -7.51
CA GLN A 856 3.39 8.72 -6.32
C GLN A 856 4.41 9.88 -6.36
N ASN A 857 5.50 9.69 -7.11
CA ASN A 857 6.60 10.63 -7.17
C ASN A 857 6.32 11.82 -8.12
N PRO A 858 5.96 11.60 -9.41
CA PRO A 858 5.69 12.71 -10.33
C PRO A 858 4.35 13.43 -10.08
N THR A 859 3.34 12.78 -9.50
CA THR A 859 1.99 13.36 -9.40
C THR A 859 1.92 14.75 -8.74
N PRO A 860 2.57 15.02 -7.58
CA PRO A 860 2.48 16.34 -6.95
C PRO A 860 3.03 17.47 -7.84
N ALA A 861 4.15 17.21 -8.53
CA ALA A 861 4.71 18.18 -9.47
C ALA A 861 3.83 18.37 -10.69
N ALA A 862 3.23 17.31 -11.25
CA ALA A 862 2.29 17.43 -12.35
C ALA A 862 1.10 18.33 -11.96
N ILE A 863 0.57 18.19 -10.74
CA ILE A 863 -0.49 19.06 -10.20
C ILE A 863 0.01 20.50 -10.03
N ALA A 864 1.17 20.72 -9.40
CA ALA A 864 1.73 22.05 -9.20
C ALA A 864 1.99 22.79 -10.53
N ASN A 865 2.52 22.07 -11.52
CA ASN A 865 2.77 22.59 -12.87
C ASN A 865 1.44 22.92 -13.58
N ALA A 866 0.39 22.11 -13.39
CA ALA A 866 -0.94 22.38 -13.93
C ALA A 866 -1.59 23.61 -13.29
N VAL A 867 -1.38 23.83 -11.98
CA VAL A 867 -1.84 25.05 -11.30
C VAL A 867 -1.10 26.29 -11.84
N TYR A 868 0.21 26.19 -12.07
CA TYR A 868 0.96 27.27 -12.68
C TYR A 868 0.44 27.60 -14.08
N ASP A 869 0.20 26.59 -14.92
CA ASP A 869 -0.41 26.78 -16.26
C ASP A 869 -1.81 27.42 -16.16
N ALA A 870 -2.61 27.02 -15.17
CA ALA A 870 -3.98 27.53 -14.98
C ALA A 870 -4.03 29.00 -14.56
N VAL A 871 -3.21 29.40 -13.58
CA VAL A 871 -3.37 30.67 -12.87
C VAL A 871 -2.09 31.47 -12.65
N GLY A 872 -0.92 30.95 -13.04
CA GLY A 872 0.36 31.65 -13.03
C GLY A 872 1.14 31.64 -11.72
N VAL A 873 0.69 30.90 -10.70
CA VAL A 873 1.32 30.87 -9.37
C VAL A 873 2.11 29.58 -9.13
N ARG A 874 3.25 29.69 -8.45
CA ARG A 874 4.10 28.54 -8.10
C ARG A 874 3.78 28.03 -6.70
N LEU A 875 3.37 26.78 -6.60
CA LEU A 875 3.16 26.10 -5.32
C LEU A 875 4.38 25.25 -4.97
N ARG A 876 5.02 25.57 -3.85
CA ARG A 876 6.27 24.91 -3.40
C ARG A 876 6.14 24.17 -2.06
N GLU A 877 4.98 24.23 -1.43
CA GLU A 877 4.69 23.54 -0.17
C GLU A 877 3.43 22.70 -0.32
N ILE A 878 3.58 21.38 -0.15
CA ILE A 878 2.43 20.47 -0.04
C ILE A 878 1.92 20.44 1.40
N PRO A 879 0.62 20.19 1.65
CA PRO A 879 -0.47 20.18 0.67
C PRO A 879 -0.81 21.58 0.10
N PHE A 880 -1.32 21.62 -1.11
CA PHE A 880 -1.84 22.78 -1.84
C PHE A 880 -3.25 23.13 -1.36
N THR A 881 -3.38 23.46 -0.08
CA THR A 881 -4.68 23.80 0.51
C THR A 881 -5.27 25.05 -0.14
N PRO A 882 -6.61 25.21 -0.14
CA PRO A 882 -7.26 26.40 -0.68
C PRO A 882 -6.67 27.70 -0.12
N ASP A 883 -6.38 27.75 1.19
CA ASP A 883 -5.76 28.91 1.84
C ASP A 883 -4.35 29.22 1.29
N ARG A 884 -3.53 28.19 1.04
CA ARG A 884 -2.20 28.37 0.44
C ARG A 884 -2.29 28.83 -1.02
N VAL A 885 -3.28 28.33 -1.77
CA VAL A 885 -3.54 28.76 -3.16
C VAL A 885 -3.99 30.22 -3.18
N LEU A 886 -4.93 30.63 -2.32
CA LEU A 886 -5.38 32.01 -2.20
C LEU A 886 -4.24 32.94 -1.76
N ALA A 887 -3.41 32.52 -0.81
CA ALA A 887 -2.23 33.28 -0.42
C ALA A 887 -1.30 33.50 -1.62
N ALA A 888 -1.07 32.47 -2.43
CA ALA A 888 -0.23 32.57 -3.63
C ALA A 888 -0.86 33.45 -4.74
N LEU A 889 -2.18 33.48 -4.89
CA LEU A 889 -2.89 34.32 -5.87
C LEU A 889 -2.90 35.81 -5.52
N ASN A 890 -2.71 36.15 -4.24
CA ASN A 890 -2.72 37.53 -3.73
C ASN A 890 -1.31 38.16 -3.63
N LEU A 891 -0.26 37.39 -3.94
CA LEU A 891 1.14 37.82 -4.01
C LEU A 891 1.52 38.13 -5.46
#